data_AF-A0A0W7TGX2-F1
#
_entry.id   AF-A0A0W7TGX2-F1
#
_cell.length_a   1.000
_cell.length_b   1.000
_cell.length_c   1.000
_cell.angle_alpha   90.00
_cell.angle_beta   90.00
_cell.angle_gamma   90.00
#
_symmetry.space_group_name_H-M   'P 1'
#
loop_
_entity.id
_entity.type
_entity.pdbx_description
1 polymer ?
#
loop_
_entity_poly.entity_id
_entity_poly.type
_entity_poly.pdbx_seq_one_letter_code
_entity_poly.pdbx_strand_id
1 'polypeptide(L)'
;MQMVNNTGRSGKKSSGAANYDYGAMNYVCYTATPYANFLSEGSEESLYPRNFITVLRPPNTYFGQTEIFGLPDQDWAPGLNIVSTEFSVDNEARAICRGSEQAQPGLVEALCWFVCCVGVQRFRGYTKPVSMLVHTSMRKDDHKKMAEAIQYCLGRNNGIITVSRCQAVYDKVKSFISAADLCRDYPGGFGINEKEINGYLEFSAIKPHIEELLEFNASNIQINEEGEPKYHRGIHICIDNSSGDTLPGDWESVMPRLIYPKKELGFATAFIVVGGNTLSRGLTIEGLVSSYFGRSVKQMDTLIQMGRWFGYRPGYELLLRIWMSEKTYDDFQLSADVDYALRSFIRSYYDIYTPEEFPPLVKKFSKVGYLVDVTAANKRRAAVEDFDFSGQTISTPSLVDDEDFQESNMRVVRDFLAKAGKWEYSSIQKSDPVWRNVPNETVFKEFMERFDFDQGGDRNGFSEIGELKKWMKNRDLSNWNVVFGSVDSNEKKFEISGNLEVGMISRSVRKKRSKNDRYAMIASLSNPSDLIADVVRDSLSPENKKEFDSLKSKISQNSGRMRIIAGLGNTPLLILYCIDKDSKARAGSTRRYDLNAKTDMIGVCVVLPSDTKETAEAKYLHIPKRMVSGEDLTDDED
;
A
#
# COMPACT_ATOMS: atom_id res chain seq x y z
N MET A 1 -4.28 -18.13 -17.53
CA MET A 1 -4.78 -19.19 -18.41
C MET A 1 -5.86 -18.57 -19.27
N GLN A 2 -5.51 -18.13 -20.49
CA GLN A 2 -6.51 -17.79 -21.51
C GLN A 2 -6.94 -19.12 -22.11
N MET A 3 -8.16 -19.58 -21.83
CA MET A 3 -8.81 -20.53 -22.74
C MET A 3 -9.42 -19.72 -23.88
N VAL A 4 -8.55 -19.17 -24.73
CA VAL A 4 -8.94 -18.89 -26.11
C VAL A 4 -8.62 -20.18 -26.85
N ASN A 5 -9.66 -20.92 -27.24
CA ASN A 5 -9.49 -22.03 -28.16
C ASN A 5 -9.20 -21.43 -29.55
N ASN A 6 -7.95 -20.99 -29.73
CA ASN A 6 -7.48 -20.33 -30.93
C ASN A 6 -7.07 -21.41 -31.94
N THR A 7 -8.05 -22.10 -32.53
CA THR A 7 -7.80 -22.79 -33.80
C THR A 7 -7.88 -21.78 -34.94
N GLY A 8 -6.73 -21.17 -35.23
CA GLY A 8 -6.32 -20.78 -36.59
C GLY A 8 -6.81 -19.44 -37.13
N ARG A 9 -6.03 -18.37 -36.90
CA ARG A 9 -6.00 -17.20 -37.80
C ARG A 9 -5.11 -17.49 -39.02
N SER A 10 -5.44 -18.57 -39.75
CA SER A 10 -5.07 -18.83 -41.15
C SER A 10 -5.85 -20.03 -41.68
N GLY A 11 -7.19 -19.96 -41.65
CA GLY A 11 -8.05 -20.95 -42.27
C GLY A 11 -8.03 -20.92 -43.80
N LYS A 12 -6.87 -21.15 -44.45
CA LYS A 12 -6.90 -21.84 -45.74
C LYS A 12 -7.26 -23.29 -45.43
N LYS A 13 -8.46 -23.68 -45.85
CA LYS A 13 -9.01 -25.03 -45.70
C LYS A 13 -8.04 -26.07 -46.27
N SER A 14 -7.33 -26.78 -45.41
CA SER A 14 -6.77 -28.09 -45.76
C SER A 14 -7.76 -29.15 -45.32
N SER A 15 -8.42 -29.77 -46.31
CA SER A 15 -9.32 -30.93 -46.24
C SER A 15 -10.60 -30.76 -45.40
N GLY A 16 -11.75 -31.01 -46.03
CA GLY A 16 -13.07 -30.77 -45.48
C GLY A 16 -13.39 -31.52 -44.19
N ALA A 17 -13.94 -30.79 -43.23
CA ALA A 17 -14.80 -31.30 -42.17
C ALA A 17 -15.71 -30.16 -41.65
N ALA A 18 -16.98 -30.51 -41.42
CA ALA A 18 -18.16 -29.79 -40.93
C ALA A 18 -18.03 -28.35 -40.37
N ASN A 19 -18.97 -27.49 -40.80
CA ASN A 19 -19.40 -26.29 -40.07
C ASN A 19 -20.03 -26.76 -38.75
N TYR A 20 -19.40 -26.48 -37.62
CA TYR A 20 -20.06 -26.56 -36.32
C TYR A 20 -20.53 -25.16 -35.94
N ASP A 21 -21.84 -24.96 -35.82
CA ASP A 21 -22.42 -23.79 -35.17
C ASP A 21 -22.21 -23.96 -33.66
N TYR A 22 -21.33 -23.16 -33.07
CA TYR A 22 -21.14 -23.13 -31.63
C TYR A 22 -22.40 -22.53 -30.98
N GLY A 23 -23.04 -23.28 -30.09
CA GLY A 23 -24.25 -22.81 -29.38
C GLY A 23 -23.99 -21.65 -28.41
N ALA A 24 -22.76 -21.48 -27.93
CA ALA A 24 -22.29 -20.31 -27.18
C ALA A 24 -20.74 -20.25 -27.15
N MET A 25 -20.17 -19.05 -27.06
CA MET A 25 -18.75 -18.83 -26.76
C MET A 25 -18.63 -17.97 -25.49
N ASN A 26 -17.82 -18.41 -24.52
CA ASN A 26 -17.63 -17.73 -23.25
C ASN A 26 -16.17 -17.27 -23.11
N TYR A 27 -15.97 -16.00 -22.74
CA TYR A 27 -14.65 -15.45 -22.43
C TYR A 27 -14.58 -15.13 -20.94
N VAL A 28 -13.66 -15.78 -20.22
CA VAL A 28 -13.41 -15.52 -18.80
C VAL A 28 -12.02 -14.95 -18.63
N CYS A 29 -11.94 -13.73 -18.10
CA CYS A 29 -10.68 -13.07 -17.77
C CYS A 29 -10.38 -13.23 -16.28
N TYR A 30 -9.14 -13.59 -15.93
CA TYR A 30 -8.66 -13.63 -14.56
C TYR A 30 -7.34 -12.87 -14.46
N THR A 31 -7.25 -11.92 -13.54
CA THR A 31 -6.07 -11.07 -13.36
C THR A 31 -5.94 -10.62 -11.90
N ALA A 32 -4.69 -10.48 -11.44
CA ALA A 32 -4.37 -9.90 -10.14
C ALA A 32 -4.35 -8.36 -10.19
N THR A 33 -4.13 -7.78 -11.37
CA THR A 33 -4.07 -6.32 -11.61
C THR A 33 -5.05 -5.99 -12.75
N PRO A 34 -6.33 -5.68 -12.45
CA PRO A 34 -7.38 -5.56 -13.46
C PRO A 34 -7.41 -4.21 -14.18
N TYR A 35 -6.59 -3.26 -13.76
CA TYR A 35 -6.62 -1.87 -14.20
C TYR A 35 -6.49 -1.70 -15.72
N ALA A 36 -5.48 -2.32 -16.33
CA ALA A 36 -5.34 -2.29 -17.79
C ALA A 36 -6.58 -2.80 -18.52
N ASN A 37 -7.20 -3.88 -18.03
CA ASN A 37 -8.38 -4.47 -18.66
C ASN A 37 -9.59 -3.56 -18.56
N PHE A 38 -9.75 -2.87 -17.44
CA PHE A 38 -10.84 -1.93 -17.23
C PHE A 38 -10.69 -0.64 -18.05
N LEU A 39 -9.46 -0.27 -18.42
CA LEU A 39 -9.16 1.02 -19.05
C LEU A 39 -8.85 0.93 -20.56
N SER A 40 -8.58 -0.27 -21.08
CA SER A 40 -8.13 -0.45 -22.47
C SER A 40 -9.23 -0.50 -23.52
N GLU A 41 -10.46 -0.79 -23.11
CA GLU A 41 -11.55 -1.21 -23.97
C GLU A 41 -12.84 -0.46 -23.58
N GLY A 42 -13.55 0.09 -24.56
CA GLY A 42 -14.77 0.88 -24.33
C GLY A 42 -15.76 0.87 -25.50
N SER A 43 -15.60 -0.05 -26.46
CA SER A 43 -16.57 -0.25 -27.54
C SER A 43 -17.53 -1.41 -27.24
N GLU A 44 -18.72 -1.36 -27.82
CA GLU A 44 -19.71 -2.45 -27.74
C GLU A 44 -19.22 -3.78 -28.32
N GLU A 45 -18.13 -3.81 -29.09
CA GLU A 45 -17.53 -5.05 -29.63
C GLU A 45 -16.32 -5.52 -28.82
N SER A 46 -16.03 -4.90 -27.68
CA SER A 46 -14.85 -5.21 -26.87
C SER A 46 -15.00 -6.47 -26.01
N LEU A 47 -13.85 -6.99 -25.52
CA LEU A 47 -13.71 -8.10 -24.57
C LEU A 47 -13.89 -7.65 -23.11
N TYR A 48 -14.32 -6.41 -22.89
CA TYR A 48 -14.67 -5.89 -21.58
C TYR A 48 -15.78 -6.77 -20.97
N PRO A 49 -15.66 -7.18 -19.69
CA PRO A 49 -16.65 -8.05 -19.07
C PRO A 49 -18.03 -7.36 -19.06
N ARG A 50 -19.07 -8.04 -19.54
CA ARG A 50 -20.46 -7.49 -19.57
C ARG A 50 -21.34 -8.04 -18.46
N ASN A 51 -21.25 -9.34 -18.21
CA ASN A 51 -22.23 -10.04 -17.38
C ASN A 51 -21.88 -10.05 -15.89
N PHE A 52 -20.59 -10.18 -15.54
CA PHE A 52 -20.17 -10.21 -14.15
C PHE A 52 -18.70 -9.81 -13.98
N ILE A 53 -18.39 -9.24 -12.81
CA ILE A 53 -17.03 -9.16 -12.26
C ILE A 53 -17.12 -9.67 -10.82
N THR A 54 -16.21 -10.56 -10.43
CA THR A 54 -16.16 -11.09 -9.07
C THR A 54 -14.75 -10.97 -8.49
N VAL A 55 -14.68 -10.68 -7.18
CA VAL A 55 -13.41 -10.61 -6.45
C VAL A 55 -13.20 -11.87 -5.65
N LEU A 56 -12.18 -12.65 -6.01
CA LEU A 56 -11.76 -13.77 -5.17
C LEU A 56 -11.15 -13.27 -3.86
N ARG A 57 -11.52 -13.92 -2.74
CA ARG A 57 -10.91 -13.69 -1.43
C ARG A 57 -9.68 -14.58 -1.30
N PRO A 58 -8.48 -14.01 -1.08
CA PRO A 58 -7.35 -14.83 -0.68
C PRO A 58 -7.62 -15.44 0.70
N PRO A 59 -7.06 -16.63 1.01
CA PRO A 59 -7.06 -17.16 2.36
C PRO A 59 -6.28 -16.24 3.32
N ASN A 60 -6.59 -16.29 4.62
CA ASN A 60 -5.92 -15.52 5.67
C ASN A 60 -4.45 -15.96 5.94
N THR A 61 -3.83 -16.67 5.01
CA THR A 61 -2.42 -17.09 5.05
C THR A 61 -1.61 -16.53 3.89
N TYR A 62 -2.27 -15.77 3.00
CA TYR A 62 -1.64 -15.16 1.84
C TYR A 62 -1.08 -13.78 2.21
N PHE A 63 0.20 -13.53 1.92
CA PHE A 63 0.78 -12.20 2.13
C PHE A 63 0.48 -11.33 0.90
N GLY A 64 -0.46 -10.40 1.03
CA GLY A 64 -0.83 -9.44 -0.01
C GLY A 64 -0.33 -8.02 0.27
N GLN A 65 -0.77 -7.07 -0.55
CA GLN A 65 -0.41 -5.66 -0.42
C GLN A 65 -0.90 -5.07 0.90
N THR A 66 -2.18 -5.25 1.20
CA THR A 66 -2.83 -4.77 2.43
C THR A 66 -2.18 -5.36 3.68
N GLU A 67 -1.83 -6.64 3.64
CA GLU A 67 -1.19 -7.31 4.78
C GLU A 67 0.21 -6.73 5.02
N ILE A 68 1.04 -6.57 3.98
CA ILE A 68 2.43 -6.14 4.14
C ILE A 68 2.53 -4.64 4.42
N PHE A 69 1.88 -3.80 3.62
CA PHE A 69 2.04 -2.34 3.64
C PHE A 69 0.95 -1.62 4.44
N GLY A 70 -0.13 -2.31 4.78
CA GLY A 70 -1.27 -1.73 5.49
C GLY A 70 -2.12 -0.84 4.60
N LEU A 71 -3.13 -0.23 5.22
CA LEU A 71 -3.95 0.82 4.61
C LEU A 71 -3.77 2.13 5.39
N PRO A 72 -3.66 3.28 4.70
CA PRO A 72 -3.73 4.58 5.35
C PRO A 72 -5.00 4.71 6.20
N ASP A 73 -4.87 5.29 7.39
CA ASP A 73 -5.99 5.55 8.31
C ASP A 73 -6.84 4.36 8.76
N GLN A 74 -6.35 3.12 8.60
CA GLN A 74 -7.04 1.91 9.04
C GLN A 74 -6.25 1.15 10.10
N ASP A 75 -6.64 1.29 11.38
CA ASP A 75 -5.98 0.57 12.48
C ASP A 75 -6.17 -0.96 12.42
N TRP A 76 -7.18 -1.45 11.68
CA TRP A 76 -7.39 -2.88 11.47
C TRP A 76 -6.46 -3.51 10.42
N ALA A 77 -5.73 -2.67 9.65
CA ALA A 77 -4.74 -3.08 8.66
C ALA A 77 -3.48 -2.21 8.77
N PRO A 78 -2.71 -2.32 9.87
CA PRO A 78 -1.54 -1.47 10.11
C PRO A 78 -0.31 -1.84 9.27
N GLY A 79 -0.37 -2.91 8.48
CA GLY A 79 0.77 -3.50 7.75
C GLY A 79 1.65 -4.35 8.66
N LEU A 80 2.56 -5.14 8.10
CA LEU A 80 3.50 -5.99 8.86
C LEU A 80 4.86 -5.29 9.03
N ASN A 81 5.51 -5.46 10.19
CA ASN A 81 6.81 -4.88 10.48
C ASN A 81 7.95 -5.71 9.87
N ILE A 82 7.89 -5.88 8.56
CA ILE A 82 8.83 -6.68 7.77
C ILE A 82 9.52 -5.86 6.69
N VAL A 83 9.22 -4.56 6.61
CA VAL A 83 9.83 -3.63 5.66
C VAL A 83 10.71 -2.65 6.42
N SER A 84 12.00 -2.61 6.06
CA SER A 84 12.97 -1.63 6.54
C SER A 84 13.09 -0.49 5.53
N THR A 85 12.84 0.73 6.02
CA THR A 85 13.03 2.00 5.29
C THR A 85 14.12 2.87 5.93
N GLU A 86 14.94 2.29 6.82
CA GLU A 86 16.03 3.01 7.51
C GLU A 86 17.13 3.48 6.55
N PHE A 87 17.21 2.86 5.37
CA PHE A 87 18.23 3.11 4.37
C PHE A 87 17.62 3.74 3.12
N SER A 88 18.37 4.63 2.48
CA SER A 88 18.02 5.14 1.16
C SER A 88 18.47 4.13 0.09
N VAL A 89 17.79 2.99 0.06
CA VAL A 89 18.10 1.84 -0.81
C VAL A 89 18.22 2.21 -2.29
N ASP A 90 17.45 3.21 -2.74
CA ASP A 90 17.49 3.77 -4.08
C ASP A 90 18.78 4.55 -4.37
N ASN A 91 19.28 5.34 -3.41
CA ASN A 91 20.56 6.03 -3.49
C ASN A 91 21.73 5.04 -3.41
N GLU A 92 21.67 4.08 -2.47
CA GLU A 92 22.66 3.01 -2.34
C GLU A 92 22.79 2.19 -3.63
N ALA A 93 21.65 1.79 -4.21
CA ALA A 93 21.61 1.08 -5.49
C ALA A 93 22.23 1.93 -6.61
N ARG A 94 21.88 3.21 -6.71
CA ARG A 94 22.48 4.13 -7.70
C ARG A 94 23.99 4.28 -7.51
N ALA A 95 24.48 4.37 -6.28
CA ALA A 95 25.90 4.45 -5.97
C ALA A 95 26.66 3.21 -6.46
N ILE A 96 26.12 2.00 -6.21
CA ILE A 96 26.70 0.75 -6.72
C ILE A 96 26.71 0.73 -8.24
N CYS A 97 25.60 1.10 -8.89
CA CYS A 97 25.52 1.16 -10.36
C CYS A 97 26.51 2.17 -10.97
N ARG A 98 26.86 3.23 -10.23
CA ARG A 98 27.88 4.22 -10.60
C ARG A 98 29.32 3.78 -10.28
N GLY A 99 29.51 2.59 -9.73
CA GLY A 99 30.83 2.00 -9.47
C GLY A 99 31.42 2.34 -8.11
N SER A 100 30.58 2.64 -7.10
CA SER A 100 31.08 2.82 -5.73
C SER A 100 31.72 1.53 -5.20
N GLU A 101 32.95 1.64 -4.71
CA GLU A 101 33.68 0.55 -4.03
C GLU A 101 33.25 0.41 -2.56
N GLN A 102 32.52 1.39 -2.02
CA GLN A 102 32.05 1.35 -0.64
C GLN A 102 30.83 0.43 -0.53
N ALA A 103 30.88 -0.50 0.44
CA ALA A 103 29.74 -1.35 0.73
C ALA A 103 28.59 -0.55 1.33
N GLN A 104 27.41 -0.74 0.74
CA GLN A 104 26.22 -0.02 1.13
C GLN A 104 25.54 -0.70 2.33
N PRO A 105 25.22 0.03 3.40
CA PRO A 105 24.79 -0.57 4.66
C PRO A 105 23.45 -1.31 4.55
N GLY A 106 22.48 -0.79 3.79
CA GLY A 106 21.21 -1.49 3.55
C GLY A 106 21.40 -2.82 2.82
N LEU A 107 22.27 -2.86 1.79
CA LEU A 107 22.60 -4.10 1.08
C LEU A 107 23.29 -5.11 2.02
N VAL A 108 24.24 -4.64 2.84
CA VAL A 108 24.96 -5.49 3.80
C VAL A 108 24.00 -6.09 4.84
N GLU A 109 23.06 -5.31 5.37
CA GLU A 109 22.05 -5.81 6.32
C GLU A 109 21.13 -6.85 5.66
N ALA A 110 20.65 -6.58 4.43
CA ALA A 110 19.80 -7.51 3.69
C ALA A 110 20.51 -8.84 3.37
N LEU A 111 21.80 -8.81 3.06
CA LEU A 111 22.64 -9.98 2.85
C LEU A 111 22.88 -10.77 4.15
N CYS A 112 23.20 -10.08 5.25
CA CYS A 112 23.37 -10.72 6.55
C CYS A 112 22.10 -11.47 6.99
N TRP A 113 20.93 -10.84 6.82
CA TRP A 113 19.65 -11.46 7.11
C TRP A 113 19.38 -12.68 6.21
N PHE A 114 19.66 -12.58 4.91
CA PHE A 114 19.52 -13.69 3.98
C PHE A 114 20.36 -14.90 4.41
N VAL A 115 21.64 -14.70 4.73
CA VAL A 115 22.53 -15.76 5.22
C VAL A 115 21.98 -16.43 6.48
N CYS A 116 21.47 -15.64 7.43
CA CYS A 116 20.83 -16.18 8.64
C CYS A 116 19.58 -17.00 8.32
N CYS A 117 18.74 -16.54 7.39
CA CYS A 117 17.54 -17.27 6.98
C CYS A 117 17.86 -18.61 6.33
N VAL A 118 18.92 -18.68 5.51
CA VAL A 118 19.38 -19.97 4.96
C VAL A 118 19.84 -20.89 6.10
N GLY A 119 20.58 -20.36 7.09
CA GLY A 119 20.98 -21.10 8.28
C GLY A 119 19.79 -21.66 9.08
N VAL A 120 18.75 -20.83 9.30
CA VAL A 120 17.49 -21.25 9.94
C VAL A 120 16.82 -22.39 9.17
N GLN A 121 16.71 -22.26 7.85
CA GLN A 121 16.07 -23.27 7.01
C GLN A 121 16.86 -24.58 6.97
N ARG A 122 18.19 -24.51 6.91
CA ARG A 122 19.06 -25.71 7.01
C ARG A 122 18.92 -26.40 8.36
N PHE A 123 18.89 -25.64 9.46
CA PHE A 123 18.68 -26.20 10.80
C PHE A 123 17.34 -26.93 10.90
N ARG A 124 16.28 -26.38 10.27
CA ARG A 124 14.94 -26.99 10.22
C ARG A 124 14.84 -28.19 9.27
N GLY A 125 15.92 -28.59 8.60
CA GLY A 125 15.90 -29.67 7.61
C GLY A 125 15.16 -29.31 6.31
N TYR A 126 14.99 -28.02 6.01
CA TYR A 126 14.38 -27.57 4.75
C TYR A 126 15.31 -27.90 3.58
N THR A 127 14.77 -28.56 2.55
CA THR A 127 15.53 -29.04 1.38
C THR A 127 15.22 -28.27 0.09
N LYS A 128 14.25 -27.36 0.13
CA LYS A 128 13.85 -26.54 -1.03
C LYS A 128 14.71 -25.26 -1.13
N PRO A 129 14.69 -24.58 -2.30
CA PRO A 129 15.41 -23.33 -2.48
C PRO A 129 15.04 -22.24 -1.47
N VAL A 130 16.04 -21.47 -1.06
CA VAL A 130 15.88 -20.23 -0.27
C VAL A 130 16.50 -19.10 -1.08
N SER A 131 15.75 -18.03 -1.29
CA SER A 131 16.11 -17.00 -2.27
C SER A 131 16.08 -15.60 -1.69
N MET A 132 16.93 -14.74 -2.24
CA MET A 132 16.93 -13.29 -2.09
C MET A 132 16.69 -12.63 -3.44
N LEU A 133 15.87 -11.58 -3.46
CA LEU A 133 15.67 -10.74 -4.64
C LEU A 133 16.46 -9.44 -4.48
N VAL A 134 17.24 -9.08 -5.48
CA VAL A 134 17.92 -7.77 -5.59
C VAL A 134 17.41 -7.09 -6.84
N HIS A 135 16.55 -6.08 -6.64
CA HIS A 135 15.88 -5.38 -7.74
C HIS A 135 16.22 -3.89 -7.72
N THR A 136 17.12 -3.46 -8.62
CA THR A 136 17.71 -2.11 -8.55
C THR A 136 17.65 -1.31 -9.85
N SER A 137 17.87 -1.92 -11.01
CA SER A 137 17.89 -1.21 -12.31
C SER A 137 17.23 -2.01 -13.43
N MET A 138 16.98 -1.35 -14.57
CA MET A 138 16.59 -2.00 -15.83
C MET A 138 17.80 -2.39 -16.69
N ARG A 139 18.97 -1.78 -16.48
CA ARG A 139 20.16 -1.94 -17.33
C ARG A 139 20.92 -3.21 -16.95
N LYS A 140 21.38 -3.95 -17.96
CA LYS A 140 22.15 -5.19 -17.77
C LYS A 140 23.50 -4.95 -17.08
N ASP A 141 24.20 -3.88 -17.47
CA ASP A 141 25.50 -3.51 -16.89
C ASP A 141 25.39 -3.22 -15.39
N ASP A 142 24.30 -2.59 -14.98
CA ASP A 142 24.01 -2.30 -13.57
C ASP A 142 23.81 -3.59 -12.77
N HIS A 143 23.19 -4.61 -13.37
CA HIS A 143 23.03 -5.93 -12.73
C HIS A 143 24.37 -6.62 -12.53
N LYS A 144 25.30 -6.49 -13.49
CA LYS A 144 26.66 -7.03 -13.35
C LYS A 144 27.41 -6.37 -12.20
N LYS A 145 27.42 -5.02 -12.15
CA LYS A 145 28.04 -4.27 -11.05
C LYS A 145 27.43 -4.61 -9.69
N MET A 146 26.11 -4.77 -9.63
CA MET A 146 25.42 -5.20 -8.41
C MET A 146 25.84 -6.61 -7.98
N ALA A 147 25.94 -7.55 -8.92
CA ALA A 147 26.42 -8.90 -8.63
C ALA A 147 27.89 -8.91 -8.14
N GLU A 148 28.76 -8.10 -8.75
CA GLU A 148 30.15 -7.92 -8.31
C GLU A 148 30.23 -7.34 -6.88
N ALA A 149 29.40 -6.34 -6.56
CA ALA A 149 29.32 -5.78 -5.21
C ALA A 149 28.83 -6.81 -4.17
N ILE A 150 27.83 -7.63 -4.53
CA ILE A 150 27.36 -8.74 -3.69
C ILE A 150 28.45 -9.78 -3.48
N GLN A 151 29.16 -10.15 -4.55
CA GLN A 151 30.25 -11.12 -4.48
C GLN A 151 31.40 -10.61 -3.61
N TYR A 152 31.75 -9.33 -3.71
CA TYR A 152 32.72 -8.67 -2.84
C TYR A 152 32.28 -8.73 -1.37
N CYS A 153 31.01 -8.43 -1.08
CA CYS A 153 30.48 -8.52 0.28
C CYS A 153 30.56 -9.94 0.85
N LEU A 154 30.32 -10.96 0.02
CA LEU A 154 30.32 -12.38 0.37
C LEU A 154 31.66 -13.09 0.14
N GLY A 155 32.74 -12.35 -0.10
CA GLY A 155 34.06 -12.93 -0.40
C GLY A 155 34.60 -13.78 0.75
N ARG A 156 35.23 -14.91 0.45
CA ARG A 156 35.87 -15.75 1.46
C ARG A 156 37.04 -15.02 2.12
N ASN A 157 37.15 -15.10 3.45
CA ASN A 157 38.19 -14.52 4.31
C ASN A 157 38.27 -12.97 4.39
N ASN A 158 37.97 -12.25 3.30
CA ASN A 158 38.03 -10.78 3.23
C ASN A 158 36.66 -10.13 2.96
N GLY A 159 35.58 -10.91 3.02
CA GLY A 159 34.22 -10.42 2.84
C GLY A 159 33.76 -9.54 3.99
N ILE A 160 32.77 -8.72 3.69
CA ILE A 160 32.11 -7.81 4.62
C ILE A 160 31.08 -8.55 5.46
N ILE A 161 30.50 -9.62 4.94
CA ILE A 161 29.55 -10.47 5.66
C ILE A 161 30.34 -11.46 6.53
N THR A 162 30.27 -11.28 7.85
CA THR A 162 30.93 -12.13 8.85
C THR A 162 29.89 -12.74 9.79
N VAL A 163 30.24 -13.83 10.48
CA VAL A 163 29.38 -14.46 11.50
C VAL A 163 28.95 -13.44 12.57
N SER A 164 29.86 -12.56 13.01
CA SER A 164 29.56 -11.53 14.01
C SER A 164 28.57 -10.47 13.50
N ARG A 165 28.67 -10.06 12.24
CA ARG A 165 27.71 -9.14 11.61
C ARG A 165 26.35 -9.82 11.39
N CYS A 166 26.35 -11.08 10.94
CA CYS A 166 25.15 -11.89 10.86
C CYS A 166 24.43 -11.97 12.22
N GLN A 167 25.15 -12.16 13.32
CA GLN A 167 24.57 -12.18 14.66
C GLN A 167 23.91 -10.86 15.02
N ALA A 168 24.64 -9.74 14.87
CA ALA A 168 24.12 -8.41 15.17
C ALA A 168 22.84 -8.08 14.37
N VAL A 169 22.84 -8.40 13.07
CA VAL A 169 21.66 -8.21 12.21
C VAL A 169 20.53 -9.15 12.59
N TYR A 170 20.80 -10.42 12.89
CA TYR A 170 19.78 -11.37 13.30
C TYR A 170 19.09 -10.94 14.59
N ASP A 171 19.85 -10.51 15.59
CA ASP A 171 19.32 -10.05 16.88
C ASP A 171 18.49 -8.76 16.74
N LYS A 172 18.91 -7.84 15.87
CA LYS A 172 18.13 -6.64 15.52
C LYS A 172 16.85 -6.99 14.77
N VAL A 173 16.94 -7.69 13.64
CA VAL A 173 15.84 -7.86 12.69
C VAL A 173 14.78 -8.86 13.19
N LYS A 174 15.16 -9.84 14.03
CA LYS A 174 14.21 -10.76 14.66
C LYS A 174 13.31 -10.05 15.69
N SER A 175 13.71 -8.91 16.23
CA SER A 175 12.90 -8.16 17.21
C SER A 175 11.78 -7.34 16.55
N PHE A 176 11.75 -7.24 15.22
CA PHE A 176 10.78 -6.39 14.52
C PHE A 176 9.38 -6.99 14.50
N ILE A 177 9.25 -8.31 14.46
CA ILE A 177 7.95 -8.97 14.41
C ILE A 177 8.03 -10.34 15.08
N SER A 178 7.14 -10.62 16.02
CA SER A 178 6.94 -11.95 16.60
C SER A 178 5.77 -12.71 15.95
N ALA A 179 5.59 -13.99 16.27
CA ALA A 179 4.39 -14.74 15.88
C ALA A 179 3.09 -14.09 16.38
N ALA A 180 3.12 -13.55 17.61
CA ALA A 180 2.01 -12.80 18.19
C ALA A 180 1.73 -11.51 17.41
N ASP A 181 2.78 -10.75 17.05
CA ASP A 181 2.64 -9.53 16.24
C ASP A 181 2.07 -9.86 14.86
N LEU A 182 2.54 -10.93 14.22
CA LEU A 182 1.99 -11.40 12.93
C LEU A 182 0.50 -11.70 13.07
N CYS A 183 0.08 -12.47 14.08
CA CYS A 183 -1.34 -12.80 14.26
C CYS A 183 -2.20 -11.58 14.59
N ARG A 184 -1.67 -10.61 15.36
CA ARG A 184 -2.36 -9.38 15.79
C ARG A 184 -2.50 -8.38 14.66
N ASP A 185 -1.41 -8.11 13.94
CA ASP A 185 -1.33 -7.05 12.93
C ASP A 185 -1.87 -7.51 11.57
N TYR A 186 -2.08 -8.82 11.36
CA TYR A 186 -2.64 -9.36 10.13
C TYR A 186 -4.16 -9.11 10.04
N PRO A 187 -4.66 -8.49 8.96
CA PRO A 187 -6.08 -8.21 8.77
C PRO A 187 -6.97 -9.45 8.92
N GLY A 188 -7.90 -9.43 9.88
CA GLY A 188 -8.82 -10.54 10.12
C GLY A 188 -8.18 -11.76 10.81
N GLY A 189 -6.97 -11.61 11.34
CA GLY A 189 -6.21 -12.66 12.01
C GLY A 189 -5.51 -13.57 11.01
N PHE A 190 -4.25 -13.93 11.30
CA PHE A 190 -3.50 -14.88 10.48
C PHE A 190 -4.13 -16.27 10.59
N GLY A 191 -4.34 -16.93 9.46
CA GLY A 191 -5.13 -18.17 9.36
C GLY A 191 -4.51 -19.42 10.00
N ILE A 192 -3.43 -19.26 10.76
CA ILE A 192 -2.70 -20.32 11.47
C ILE A 192 -2.54 -19.86 12.92
N ASN A 193 -2.65 -20.78 13.89
CA ASN A 193 -2.46 -20.46 15.30
C ASN A 193 -1.03 -19.99 15.57
N GLU A 194 -0.84 -19.01 16.46
CA GLU A 194 0.48 -18.52 16.88
C GLU A 194 1.45 -19.66 17.24
N LYS A 195 0.97 -20.71 17.90
CA LYS A 195 1.79 -21.86 18.34
C LYS A 195 2.27 -22.76 17.20
N GLU A 196 1.62 -22.68 16.05
CA GLU A 196 1.97 -23.45 14.85
C GLU A 196 2.96 -22.68 13.95
N ILE A 197 3.18 -21.39 14.23
CA ILE A 197 4.14 -20.57 13.49
C ILE A 197 5.55 -20.87 13.98
N ASN A 198 6.44 -21.20 13.05
CA ASN A 198 7.83 -21.50 13.40
C ASN A 198 8.57 -20.25 13.89
N GLY A 199 8.73 -20.13 15.20
CA GLY A 199 9.44 -19.04 15.87
C GLY A 199 10.93 -18.94 15.52
N TYR A 200 11.56 -17.82 15.88
CA TYR A 200 13.00 -17.63 15.70
C TYR A 200 13.82 -18.63 16.53
N LEU A 201 14.99 -18.98 16.01
CA LEU A 201 15.94 -19.86 16.67
C LEU A 201 16.98 -19.02 17.42
N GLU A 202 17.66 -19.63 18.39
CA GLU A 202 18.86 -19.02 18.96
C GLU A 202 19.99 -18.96 17.93
N PHE A 203 20.77 -17.87 17.94
CA PHE A 203 21.84 -17.69 16.95
C PHE A 203 22.88 -18.82 17.01
N SER A 204 23.15 -19.35 18.21
CA SER A 204 24.06 -20.48 18.42
C SER A 204 23.65 -21.74 17.66
N ALA A 205 22.35 -21.96 17.45
CA ALA A 205 21.84 -23.12 16.73
C ALA A 205 22.06 -23.02 15.22
N ILE A 206 21.98 -21.81 14.65
CA ILE A 206 22.14 -21.58 13.21
C ILE A 206 23.58 -21.25 12.81
N LYS A 207 24.43 -20.88 13.77
CA LYS A 207 25.83 -20.50 13.56
C LYS A 207 26.63 -21.52 12.73
N PRO A 208 26.58 -22.85 12.98
CA PRO A 208 27.35 -23.81 12.18
C PRO A 208 26.96 -23.81 10.70
N HIS A 209 25.68 -23.57 10.40
CA HIS A 209 25.19 -23.48 9.02
C HIS A 209 25.61 -22.17 8.33
N ILE A 210 25.75 -21.08 9.09
CA ILE A 210 26.27 -19.80 8.59
C ILE A 210 27.78 -19.92 8.29
N GLU A 211 28.55 -20.54 9.19
CA GLU A 211 29.97 -20.82 8.99
C GLU A 211 30.19 -21.65 7.72
N GLU A 212 29.44 -22.74 7.56
CA GLU A 212 29.46 -23.57 6.36
C GLU A 212 29.13 -22.77 5.08
N LEU A 213 28.14 -21.87 5.12
CA LEU A 213 27.78 -21.04 3.95
C LEU A 213 28.93 -20.12 3.52
N LEU A 214 29.63 -19.51 4.48
CA LEU A 214 30.66 -18.50 4.27
C LEU A 214 32.04 -19.11 3.95
N GLU A 215 32.23 -20.43 4.15
CA GLU A 215 33.42 -21.15 3.69
C GLU A 215 33.52 -21.23 2.16
N PHE A 216 32.38 -21.16 1.47
CA PHE A 216 32.32 -21.14 0.00
C PHE A 216 32.34 -19.71 -0.51
N ASN A 217 33.04 -19.48 -1.62
CA ASN A 217 32.87 -18.23 -2.37
C ASN A 217 31.46 -18.20 -2.97
N ALA A 218 30.79 -17.05 -2.87
CA ALA A 218 29.60 -16.79 -3.66
C ALA A 218 29.96 -16.85 -5.15
N SER A 219 29.23 -17.66 -5.90
CA SER A 219 29.56 -17.93 -7.30
C SER A 219 28.30 -18.12 -8.14
N ASN A 220 28.47 -18.20 -9.44
CA ASN A 220 27.37 -18.54 -10.35
C ASN A 220 27.09 -20.04 -10.31
N ILE A 221 25.92 -20.46 -10.79
CA ILE A 221 25.64 -21.89 -11.01
C ILE A 221 26.61 -22.41 -12.07
N GLN A 222 27.41 -23.42 -11.74
CA GLN A 222 28.32 -24.05 -12.71
C GLN A 222 27.54 -25.06 -13.55
N ILE A 223 27.88 -25.21 -14.83
CA ILE A 223 27.32 -26.26 -15.70
C ILE A 223 28.43 -27.30 -15.91
N ASN A 224 28.12 -28.58 -15.70
CA ASN A 224 29.08 -29.66 -15.95
C ASN A 224 29.20 -29.99 -17.46
N GLU A 225 30.10 -30.90 -17.81
CA GLU A 225 30.33 -31.33 -19.21
C GLU A 225 29.09 -31.93 -19.89
N GLU A 226 28.13 -32.42 -19.10
CA GLU A 226 26.87 -33.02 -19.56
C GLU A 226 25.74 -31.99 -19.73
N GLY A 227 26.01 -30.71 -19.45
CA GLY A 227 25.02 -29.63 -19.53
C GLY A 227 24.11 -29.52 -18.30
N GLU A 228 24.42 -30.22 -17.21
CA GLU A 228 23.65 -30.20 -15.96
C GLU A 228 24.18 -29.15 -14.96
N PRO A 229 23.29 -28.41 -14.28
CA PRO A 229 23.69 -27.43 -13.28
C PRO A 229 24.21 -28.12 -12.00
N LYS A 230 25.37 -27.69 -11.53
CA LYS A 230 26.02 -28.13 -10.30
C LYS A 230 25.82 -27.08 -9.20
N TYR A 231 25.33 -27.53 -8.05
CA TYR A 231 25.07 -26.69 -6.89
C TYR A 231 26.02 -27.06 -5.75
N HIS A 232 26.56 -26.04 -5.08
CA HIS A 232 27.37 -26.21 -3.88
C HIS A 232 26.61 -25.79 -2.62
N ARG A 233 27.20 -26.00 -1.44
CA ARG A 233 26.58 -25.65 -0.15
C ARG A 233 26.73 -24.18 0.24
N GLY A 234 27.28 -23.35 -0.66
CA GLY A 234 27.38 -21.90 -0.51
C GLY A 234 26.21 -21.17 -1.16
N ILE A 235 26.48 -19.94 -1.61
CA ILE A 235 25.49 -19.03 -2.20
C ILE A 235 25.70 -18.91 -3.71
N HIS A 236 24.61 -19.02 -4.46
CA HIS A 236 24.60 -18.88 -5.90
C HIS A 236 24.04 -17.51 -6.30
N ILE A 237 24.79 -16.73 -7.09
CA ILE A 237 24.34 -15.46 -7.65
C ILE A 237 23.79 -15.73 -9.06
N CYS A 238 22.63 -15.14 -9.38
CA CYS A 238 21.97 -15.32 -10.68
C CYS A 238 21.55 -13.96 -11.24
N ILE A 239 21.85 -13.68 -12.52
CA ILE A 239 21.43 -12.45 -13.20
C ILE A 239 20.35 -12.77 -14.24
N ASP A 240 19.13 -12.26 -14.06
CA ASP A 240 17.96 -12.61 -14.88
C ASP A 240 17.73 -11.67 -16.07
N ASN A 241 18.79 -11.12 -16.68
CA ASN A 241 18.69 -10.30 -17.89
C ASN A 241 19.86 -10.53 -18.86
N SER A 242 20.51 -11.70 -18.82
CA SER A 242 21.53 -12.06 -19.80
C SER A 242 20.91 -12.22 -21.19
N SER A 243 21.48 -11.54 -22.18
CA SER A 243 21.13 -11.69 -23.60
C SER A 243 21.25 -13.16 -23.98
N GLY A 244 20.23 -13.73 -24.61
CA GLY A 244 20.27 -15.08 -25.17
C GLY A 244 21.09 -15.17 -26.47
N ASP A 245 22.10 -14.34 -26.67
CA ASP A 245 23.05 -14.45 -27.79
C ASP A 245 24.34 -15.06 -27.26
N THR A 246 24.28 -16.35 -26.95
CA THR A 246 25.47 -17.18 -26.72
C THR A 246 25.98 -17.67 -28.07
N LEU A 247 27.15 -17.18 -28.47
CA LEU A 247 28.01 -17.94 -29.38
C LEU A 247 28.43 -19.24 -28.66
N PRO A 248 28.46 -20.40 -29.35
CA PRO A 248 28.97 -21.64 -28.75
C PRO A 248 30.46 -21.49 -28.44
N GLY A 249 30.85 -21.55 -27.16
CA GLY A 249 32.26 -21.66 -26.78
C GLY A 249 32.71 -21.01 -25.46
N ASP A 250 31.93 -20.11 -24.86
CA ASP A 250 32.40 -19.29 -23.72
C ASP A 250 31.59 -19.56 -22.42
N TRP A 251 31.52 -20.82 -22.00
CA TRP A 251 30.78 -21.27 -20.81
C TRP A 251 31.37 -20.78 -19.47
N GLU A 252 32.58 -20.22 -19.50
CA GLU A 252 33.29 -19.68 -18.33
C GLU A 252 32.95 -18.20 -18.05
N SER A 253 32.43 -17.48 -19.04
CA SER A 253 32.22 -16.02 -19.00
C SER A 253 30.75 -15.59 -18.79
N VAL A 254 29.80 -16.54 -18.79
CA VAL A 254 28.35 -16.25 -18.78
C VAL A 254 27.72 -16.59 -17.43
N MET A 255 27.20 -15.57 -16.73
CA MET A 255 26.34 -15.80 -15.55
C MET A 255 25.00 -16.40 -16.00
N PRO A 256 24.63 -17.62 -15.57
CA PRO A 256 23.39 -18.26 -15.96
C PRO A 256 22.18 -17.59 -15.29
N ARG A 257 21.02 -17.71 -15.95
CA ARG A 257 19.73 -17.37 -15.36
C ARG A 257 19.42 -18.32 -14.19
N LEU A 258 18.45 -17.95 -13.37
CA LEU A 258 18.02 -18.78 -12.24
C LEU A 258 17.53 -20.15 -12.72
N ILE A 259 18.19 -21.22 -12.26
CA ILE A 259 17.81 -22.61 -12.51
C ILE A 259 17.73 -23.31 -11.15
N TYR A 260 16.55 -23.75 -10.76
CA TYR A 260 16.35 -24.52 -9.53
C TYR A 260 16.73 -26.00 -9.71
N PRO A 261 17.22 -26.68 -8.65
CA PRO A 261 17.49 -28.11 -8.70
C PRO A 261 16.21 -28.89 -9.04
N LYS A 262 16.30 -29.82 -10.01
CA LYS A 262 15.18 -30.71 -10.38
C LYS A 262 14.90 -31.80 -9.34
N LYS A 263 15.88 -32.09 -8.48
CA LYS A 263 15.82 -33.09 -7.42
C LYS A 263 16.27 -32.45 -6.11
N GLU A 264 15.74 -32.92 -4.98
CA GLU A 264 16.19 -32.47 -3.68
C GLU A 264 17.63 -32.91 -3.41
N LEU A 265 18.47 -31.97 -2.95
CA LEU A 265 19.90 -32.20 -2.72
C LEU A 265 20.25 -32.53 -1.26
N GLY A 266 19.23 -32.70 -0.41
CA GLY A 266 19.40 -32.93 1.04
C GLY A 266 19.80 -31.70 1.84
N PHE A 267 19.79 -30.51 1.23
CA PHE A 267 20.00 -29.22 1.90
C PHE A 267 19.30 -28.08 1.17
N ALA A 268 18.97 -27.01 1.89
CA ALA A 268 18.48 -25.77 1.29
C ALA A 268 19.59 -25.08 0.47
N THR A 269 19.39 -25.03 -0.85
CA THR A 269 20.21 -24.23 -1.78
C THR A 269 19.89 -22.75 -1.64
N ALA A 270 20.93 -21.91 -1.60
CA ALA A 270 20.80 -20.46 -1.47
C ALA A 270 21.01 -19.75 -2.81
N PHE A 271 20.06 -18.89 -3.19
CA PHE A 271 20.10 -18.10 -4.42
C PHE A 271 19.94 -16.60 -4.15
N ILE A 272 20.78 -15.77 -4.75
CA ILE A 272 20.61 -14.32 -4.83
C ILE A 272 20.32 -13.96 -6.28
N VAL A 273 19.12 -13.47 -6.54
CA VAL A 273 18.63 -13.17 -7.88
C VAL A 273 18.69 -11.67 -8.10
N VAL A 274 19.56 -11.24 -9.00
CA VAL A 274 19.74 -9.83 -9.40
C VAL A 274 19.04 -9.59 -10.73
N GLY A 275 18.24 -8.53 -10.82
CA GLY A 275 17.74 -8.14 -12.14
C GLY A 275 16.73 -6.99 -12.19
N GLY A 276 16.02 -6.96 -13.33
CA GLY A 276 15.21 -5.84 -13.80
C GLY A 276 13.84 -6.27 -14.33
N ASN A 277 13.51 -5.90 -15.56
CA ASN A 277 12.18 -6.15 -16.15
C ASN A 277 11.85 -7.62 -16.42
N THR A 278 12.83 -8.50 -16.63
CA THR A 278 12.53 -9.94 -16.84
C THR A 278 12.04 -10.60 -15.55
N LEU A 279 12.56 -10.17 -14.40
CA LEU A 279 12.06 -10.58 -13.07
C LEU A 279 10.64 -10.08 -12.80
N SER A 280 10.19 -9.03 -13.51
CA SER A 280 8.86 -8.44 -13.31
C SER A 280 7.74 -9.16 -14.05
N ARG A 281 8.01 -10.17 -14.90
CA ARG A 281 6.96 -10.99 -15.54
C ARG A 281 7.32 -12.49 -15.63
N GLY A 282 6.52 -13.34 -14.99
CA GLY A 282 6.49 -14.79 -15.27
C GLY A 282 7.45 -15.67 -14.47
N LEU A 283 8.37 -15.10 -13.68
CA LEU A 283 9.26 -15.88 -12.79
C LEU A 283 8.72 -15.89 -11.35
N THR A 284 8.46 -17.07 -10.82
CA THR A 284 8.15 -17.27 -9.39
C THR A 284 9.45 -17.55 -8.64
N ILE A 285 9.76 -16.77 -7.61
CA ILE A 285 10.95 -16.95 -6.78
C ILE A 285 10.58 -17.79 -5.56
N GLU A 286 11.04 -19.04 -5.55
CA GLU A 286 10.81 -19.98 -4.46
C GLU A 286 11.63 -19.62 -3.22
N GLY A 287 11.00 -19.73 -2.05
CA GLY A 287 11.67 -19.51 -0.76
C GLY A 287 12.21 -18.10 -0.57
N LEU A 288 11.55 -17.09 -1.15
CA LEU A 288 11.96 -15.69 -0.99
C LEU A 288 11.85 -15.26 0.48
N VAL A 289 12.99 -14.93 1.10
CA VAL A 289 13.11 -14.52 2.52
C VAL A 289 13.70 -13.12 2.67
N SER A 290 14.42 -12.62 1.67
CA SER A 290 15.04 -11.29 1.69
C SER A 290 14.81 -10.57 0.36
N SER A 291 14.49 -9.29 0.37
CA SER A 291 14.33 -8.48 -0.84
C SER A 291 14.98 -7.11 -0.67
N TYR A 292 15.97 -6.79 -1.50
CA TYR A 292 16.60 -5.47 -1.57
C TYR A 292 16.09 -4.75 -2.82
N PHE A 293 15.23 -3.75 -2.63
CA PHE A 293 14.41 -3.15 -3.68
C PHE A 293 14.68 -1.65 -3.79
N GLY A 294 15.54 -1.28 -4.74
CA GLY A 294 15.98 0.10 -4.98
C GLY A 294 15.39 0.73 -6.23
N ARG A 295 14.28 0.18 -6.75
CA ARG A 295 13.69 0.62 -8.02
C ARG A 295 12.44 1.46 -7.79
N SER A 296 12.44 2.65 -8.37
CA SER A 296 11.25 3.48 -8.51
C SER A 296 10.55 3.23 -9.85
N VAL A 297 9.22 3.28 -9.88
CA VAL A 297 8.43 3.17 -11.10
C VAL A 297 7.28 4.17 -11.12
N LYS A 298 6.87 4.57 -12.32
CA LYS A 298 5.78 5.53 -12.49
C LYS A 298 4.38 4.93 -12.55
N GLN A 299 4.27 3.61 -12.76
CA GLN A 299 2.98 2.94 -12.89
C GLN A 299 2.72 1.94 -11.77
N MET A 300 1.51 2.00 -11.21
CA MET A 300 1.07 1.15 -10.10
C MET A 300 1.05 -0.33 -10.48
N ASP A 301 0.49 -0.66 -11.65
CA ASP A 301 0.51 -2.02 -12.21
C ASP A 301 1.93 -2.60 -12.25
N THR A 302 2.90 -1.79 -12.67
CA THR A 302 4.29 -2.20 -12.77
C THR A 302 4.87 -2.43 -11.37
N LEU A 303 4.58 -1.55 -10.42
CA LEU A 303 5.05 -1.66 -9.04
C LEU A 303 4.55 -2.95 -8.38
N ILE A 304 3.24 -3.19 -8.45
CA ILE A 304 2.61 -4.40 -7.89
C ILE A 304 3.17 -5.66 -8.55
N GLN A 305 3.35 -5.64 -9.87
CA GLN A 305 3.92 -6.78 -10.61
C GLN A 305 5.38 -7.08 -10.22
N MET A 306 6.12 -6.09 -9.73
CA MET A 306 7.50 -6.27 -9.27
C MET A 306 7.61 -6.79 -7.84
N GLY A 307 6.56 -6.65 -7.02
CA GLY A 307 6.50 -7.21 -5.68
C GLY A 307 6.44 -8.73 -5.67
N ARG A 308 7.59 -9.41 -5.68
CA ARG A 308 7.68 -10.88 -5.62
C ARG A 308 7.50 -11.46 -4.22
N TRP A 309 7.37 -10.59 -3.23
CA TRP A 309 7.09 -10.96 -1.85
C TRP A 309 5.60 -11.24 -1.58
N PHE A 310 4.69 -10.99 -2.52
CA PHE A 310 3.31 -11.43 -2.40
C PHE A 310 3.18 -12.94 -2.62
N GLY A 311 2.49 -13.65 -1.75
CA GLY A 311 2.37 -15.11 -1.86
C GLY A 311 2.22 -15.85 -0.54
N TYR A 312 2.18 -17.18 -0.66
CA TYR A 312 2.18 -18.11 0.48
C TYR A 312 3.61 -18.40 0.94
N ARG A 313 3.81 -18.56 2.25
CA ARG A 313 5.13 -18.83 2.86
C ARG A 313 5.08 -19.88 3.98
N PRO A 314 4.52 -21.07 3.71
CA PRO A 314 4.33 -22.08 4.75
C PRO A 314 5.67 -22.48 5.35
N GLY A 315 5.78 -22.37 6.68
CA GLY A 315 6.93 -22.76 7.47
C GLY A 315 8.05 -21.72 7.59
N TYR A 316 7.94 -20.57 6.92
CA TYR A 316 8.91 -19.47 7.00
C TYR A 316 8.26 -18.07 7.02
N GLU A 317 7.04 -17.99 7.58
CA GLU A 317 6.19 -16.81 7.66
C GLU A 317 6.90 -15.61 8.30
N LEU A 318 7.71 -15.87 9.33
CA LEU A 318 8.46 -14.84 10.07
C LEU A 318 9.77 -14.41 9.40
N LEU A 319 10.23 -15.10 8.35
CA LEU A 319 11.55 -14.86 7.76
C LEU A 319 11.56 -13.78 6.67
N LEU A 320 10.44 -13.51 6.01
CA LEU A 320 10.38 -12.50 4.95
C LEU A 320 10.78 -11.12 5.48
N ARG A 321 11.74 -10.47 4.81
CA ARG A 321 12.11 -9.07 5.04
C ARG A 321 12.38 -8.34 3.73
N ILE A 322 12.05 -7.05 3.71
CA ILE A 322 12.16 -6.20 2.54
C ILE A 322 12.90 -4.92 2.94
N TRP A 323 13.92 -4.54 2.18
CA TRP A 323 14.63 -3.27 2.30
C TRP A 323 14.27 -2.43 1.08
N MET A 324 13.72 -1.24 1.32
CA MET A 324 13.39 -0.28 0.27
C MET A 324 13.50 1.15 0.81
N SER A 325 13.49 2.15 -0.07
CA SER A 325 13.41 3.53 0.40
C SER A 325 12.01 3.85 0.94
N GLU A 326 11.92 4.86 1.80
CA GLU A 326 10.65 5.37 2.32
C GLU A 326 9.66 5.72 1.20
N LYS A 327 10.15 6.38 0.15
CA LYS A 327 9.33 6.73 -1.02
C LYS A 327 8.69 5.52 -1.67
N THR A 328 9.44 4.43 -1.84
CA THR A 328 8.92 3.20 -2.44
C THR A 328 7.94 2.48 -1.52
N TYR A 329 8.14 2.56 -0.20
CA TYR A 329 7.17 2.05 0.77
C TYR A 329 5.84 2.79 0.65
N ASP A 330 5.88 4.12 0.57
CA ASP A 330 4.70 4.98 0.43
C ASP A 330 3.95 4.68 -0.88
N ASP A 331 4.69 4.49 -1.99
CA ASP A 331 4.13 4.07 -3.28
C ASP A 331 3.39 2.70 -3.17
N PHE A 332 3.93 1.73 -2.43
CA PHE A 332 3.27 0.44 -2.19
C PHE A 332 2.05 0.54 -1.26
N GLN A 333 2.11 1.35 -0.21
CA GLN A 333 0.98 1.58 0.69
C GLN A 333 -0.18 2.26 -0.06
N LEU A 334 0.13 3.22 -0.91
CA LEU A 334 -0.84 3.88 -1.78
C LEU A 334 -1.48 2.90 -2.78
N SER A 335 -0.66 2.02 -3.35
CA SER A 335 -1.15 0.93 -4.23
C SER A 335 -2.12 -0.02 -3.51
N ALA A 336 -1.83 -0.33 -2.24
CA ALA A 336 -2.69 -1.17 -1.41
C ALA A 336 -4.07 -0.52 -1.16
N ASP A 337 -4.12 0.80 -0.94
CA ASP A 337 -5.39 1.53 -0.76
C ASP A 337 -6.26 1.52 -2.01
N VAL A 338 -5.65 1.78 -3.18
CA VAL A 338 -6.39 1.74 -4.45
C VAL A 338 -6.91 0.35 -4.76
N ASP A 339 -6.09 -0.69 -4.58
CA ASP A 339 -6.51 -2.08 -4.79
C ASP A 339 -7.62 -2.49 -3.82
N TYR A 340 -7.51 -2.12 -2.55
CA TYR A 340 -8.55 -2.38 -1.56
C TYR A 340 -9.86 -1.66 -1.90
N ALA A 341 -9.79 -0.39 -2.29
CA ALA A 341 -10.97 0.40 -2.64
C ALA A 341 -11.66 -0.16 -3.89
N LEU A 342 -10.91 -0.52 -4.93
CA LEU A 342 -11.46 -1.15 -6.13
C LEU A 342 -12.13 -2.49 -5.81
N ARG A 343 -11.48 -3.35 -5.01
CA ARG A 343 -12.07 -4.63 -4.59
C ARG A 343 -13.33 -4.44 -3.76
N SER A 344 -13.34 -3.46 -2.85
CA SER A 344 -14.48 -3.14 -2.00
C SER A 344 -15.65 -2.61 -2.80
N PHE A 345 -15.37 -1.74 -3.77
CA PHE A 345 -16.35 -1.29 -4.75
C PHE A 345 -16.95 -2.47 -5.51
N ILE A 346 -16.12 -3.32 -6.11
CA ILE A 346 -16.62 -4.44 -6.92
C ILE A 346 -17.54 -5.34 -6.08
N ARG A 347 -17.14 -5.65 -4.83
CA ARG A 347 -17.95 -6.46 -3.91
C ARG A 347 -19.27 -5.83 -3.48
N SER A 348 -19.37 -4.50 -3.49
CA SER A 348 -20.56 -3.80 -3.01
C SER A 348 -21.60 -3.62 -4.12
N TYR A 349 -21.16 -3.57 -5.38
CA TYR A 349 -22.03 -3.23 -6.51
C TYR A 349 -22.31 -4.40 -7.46
N TYR A 350 -21.38 -5.32 -7.70
CA TYR A 350 -21.58 -6.37 -8.73
C TYR A 350 -22.39 -7.60 -8.28
N ASP A 351 -22.90 -7.58 -7.06
CA ASP A 351 -24.00 -8.47 -6.65
C ASP A 351 -25.38 -7.91 -7.07
N ILE A 352 -25.44 -6.63 -7.46
CA ILE A 352 -26.67 -5.87 -7.75
C ILE A 352 -26.72 -5.43 -9.22
N TYR A 353 -25.59 -4.97 -9.76
CA TYR A 353 -25.46 -4.44 -11.12
C TYR A 353 -24.51 -5.30 -11.95
N THR A 354 -24.70 -5.30 -13.25
CA THR A 354 -23.74 -5.87 -14.20
C THR A 354 -22.67 -4.82 -14.60
N PRO A 355 -21.47 -5.26 -15.00
CA PRO A 355 -20.46 -4.38 -15.59
C PRO A 355 -20.92 -3.51 -16.76
N GLU A 356 -21.89 -3.99 -17.54
CA GLU A 356 -22.51 -3.23 -18.65
C GLU A 356 -23.38 -2.09 -18.14
N GLU A 357 -24.12 -2.31 -17.05
CA GLU A 357 -24.93 -1.28 -16.39
C GLU A 357 -24.08 -0.29 -15.58
N PHE A 358 -22.97 -0.78 -15.00
CA PHE A 358 -22.12 -0.03 -14.10
C PHE A 358 -20.64 -0.46 -14.22
N PRO A 359 -19.79 0.29 -14.94
CA PRO A 359 -18.37 -0.02 -15.06
C PRO A 359 -17.59 0.29 -13.77
N PRO A 360 -16.46 -0.39 -13.48
CA PRO A 360 -15.74 -0.23 -12.25
C PRO A 360 -14.97 1.07 -12.26
N LEU A 361 -15.11 1.78 -11.15
CA LEU A 361 -14.45 3.05 -10.92
C LEU A 361 -13.03 2.79 -10.43
N VAL A 362 -12.04 3.23 -11.21
CA VAL A 362 -10.63 3.12 -10.86
C VAL A 362 -10.13 4.46 -10.34
N LYS A 363 -9.69 4.50 -9.08
CA LYS A 363 -9.10 5.71 -8.49
C LYS A 363 -7.81 6.09 -9.23
N LYS A 364 -7.65 7.37 -9.58
CA LYS A 364 -6.37 7.94 -10.05
C LYS A 364 -5.74 8.81 -8.96
N PHE A 365 -4.41 8.83 -8.92
CA PHE A 365 -3.62 9.66 -7.99
C PHE A 365 -3.51 11.10 -8.49
N SER A 366 -3.58 12.07 -7.57
CA SER A 366 -3.02 13.40 -7.81
C SER A 366 -1.48 13.33 -7.64
N LYS A 367 -0.77 14.27 -8.28
CA LYS A 367 0.68 14.22 -8.58
C LYS A 367 1.61 14.32 -7.35
N VAL A 368 1.66 13.33 -6.47
CA VAL A 368 2.77 13.21 -5.48
C VAL A 368 3.23 11.76 -5.35
N GLY A 369 4.54 11.56 -5.54
CA GLY A 369 5.19 10.24 -5.70
C GLY A 369 5.79 10.07 -7.10
N TYR A 370 6.53 8.98 -7.34
CA TYR A 370 6.88 8.64 -8.73
C TYR A 370 5.70 7.97 -9.44
N LEU A 371 4.78 7.35 -8.70
CA LEU A 371 3.52 6.77 -9.20
C LEU A 371 2.59 7.87 -9.72
N VAL A 372 2.62 8.10 -11.03
CA VAL A 372 1.77 9.09 -11.71
C VAL A 372 0.47 8.44 -12.20
N ASP A 373 0.54 7.18 -12.60
CA ASP A 373 -0.55 6.50 -13.30
C ASP A 373 -0.82 5.11 -12.76
N VAL A 374 -2.08 4.68 -12.79
CA VAL A 374 -2.47 3.32 -12.42
C VAL A 374 -1.91 2.29 -13.42
N THR A 375 -1.94 2.63 -14.72
CA THR A 375 -1.42 1.79 -15.80
C THR A 375 -0.84 2.66 -16.92
N ALA A 376 -0.13 2.03 -17.87
CA ALA A 376 0.54 2.76 -18.96
C ALA A 376 -0.43 3.50 -19.89
N ALA A 377 -0.04 4.67 -20.41
CA ALA A 377 -0.90 5.53 -21.25
C ALA A 377 -1.53 4.80 -22.45
N ASN A 378 -0.76 3.96 -23.15
CA ASN A 378 -1.23 3.17 -24.29
C ASN A 378 -2.28 2.09 -23.94
N LYS A 379 -2.47 1.80 -22.65
CA LYS A 379 -3.46 0.86 -22.10
C LYS A 379 -4.71 1.55 -21.55
N ARG A 380 -4.87 2.86 -21.73
CA ARG A 380 -6.01 3.65 -21.22
C ARG A 380 -6.79 4.35 -22.32
N ARG A 381 -6.91 3.74 -23.51
CA ARG A 381 -7.46 4.40 -24.71
C ARG A 381 -8.93 4.79 -24.59
N ALA A 382 -9.69 4.16 -23.70
CA ALA A 382 -11.11 4.40 -23.48
C ALA A 382 -11.40 5.24 -22.22
N ALA A 383 -10.37 5.78 -21.56
CA ALA A 383 -10.51 6.56 -20.34
C ALA A 383 -11.03 7.98 -20.61
N VAL A 384 -12.06 8.43 -19.89
CA VAL A 384 -12.61 9.81 -19.93
C VAL A 384 -12.39 10.52 -18.60
N GLU A 385 -11.33 11.33 -18.46
CA GLU A 385 -10.96 12.03 -17.21
C GLU A 385 -12.05 13.01 -16.71
N ASP A 386 -12.70 12.70 -15.59
CA ASP A 386 -13.63 13.59 -14.87
C ASP A 386 -13.31 13.57 -13.37
N PHE A 387 -13.64 14.61 -12.60
CA PHE A 387 -13.48 14.58 -11.14
C PHE A 387 -14.72 14.01 -10.48
N ASP A 388 -14.55 13.01 -9.60
CA ASP A 388 -15.63 12.52 -8.75
C ASP A 388 -15.19 12.33 -7.31
N PHE A 389 -15.97 12.97 -6.47
CA PHE A 389 -15.78 13.06 -5.04
C PHE A 389 -16.77 12.14 -4.30
N SER A 390 -17.61 11.39 -5.02
CA SER A 390 -18.64 10.52 -4.45
C SER A 390 -18.08 9.51 -3.45
N GLY A 391 -18.65 9.50 -2.25
CA GLY A 391 -18.29 8.59 -1.17
C GLY A 391 -16.87 8.74 -0.64
N GLN A 392 -16.14 9.78 -1.06
CA GLN A 392 -14.78 10.00 -0.58
C GLN A 392 -14.77 10.57 0.84
N THR A 393 -13.70 10.25 1.57
CA THR A 393 -13.37 10.94 2.82
C THR A 393 -11.99 11.54 2.67
N ILE A 394 -11.89 12.87 2.72
CA ILE A 394 -10.65 13.64 2.63
C ILE A 394 -10.29 14.07 4.04
N SER A 395 -9.02 14.05 4.43
CA SER A 395 -8.61 14.49 5.77
C SER A 395 -7.19 15.04 5.78
N THR A 396 -6.82 15.73 6.86
CA THR A 396 -5.47 16.26 7.09
C THR A 396 -4.65 15.34 8.02
N PRO A 397 -4.07 14.22 7.55
CA PRO A 397 -3.26 13.35 8.40
C PRO A 397 -1.89 13.96 8.74
N SER A 398 -1.37 14.89 7.93
CA SER A 398 -0.10 15.59 8.17
C SER A 398 -0.37 17.00 8.67
N LEU A 399 -0.24 17.20 9.99
CA LEU A 399 -0.44 18.51 10.62
C LEU A 399 0.87 19.27 10.77
N VAL A 400 0.84 20.58 10.51
CA VAL A 400 2.00 21.46 10.67
C VAL A 400 2.17 21.80 12.15
N ASP A 401 3.35 21.52 12.71
CA ASP A 401 3.74 21.88 14.08
C ASP A 401 4.44 23.24 14.11
N ASP A 402 3.66 24.27 13.80
CA ASP A 402 4.05 25.67 13.78
C ASP A 402 2.99 26.51 14.48
N GLU A 403 3.43 27.38 15.40
CA GLU A 403 2.54 28.12 16.30
C GLU A 403 1.69 29.15 15.56
N ASP A 404 2.33 29.99 14.73
CA ASP A 404 1.66 31.02 13.93
C ASP A 404 0.67 30.39 12.94
N PHE A 405 1.07 29.29 12.29
CA PHE A 405 0.22 28.54 11.38
C PHE A 405 -1.04 28.01 12.07
N GLN A 406 -0.89 27.34 13.23
CA GLN A 406 -2.03 26.77 13.95
C GLN A 406 -2.91 27.86 14.56
N GLU A 407 -2.35 28.96 15.07
CA GLU A 407 -3.14 30.06 15.61
C GLU A 407 -4.00 30.73 14.52
N SER A 408 -3.42 30.96 13.34
CA SER A 408 -4.14 31.48 12.17
C SER A 408 -5.33 30.59 11.79
N ASN A 409 -5.09 29.28 11.68
CA ASN A 409 -6.13 28.30 11.32
C ASN A 409 -7.21 28.15 12.41
N MET A 410 -6.83 28.18 13.69
CA MET A 410 -7.79 28.21 14.80
C MET A 410 -8.69 29.44 14.72
N ARG A 411 -8.15 30.61 14.38
CA ARG A 411 -8.95 31.84 14.19
C ARG A 411 -9.97 31.68 13.07
N VAL A 412 -9.57 31.09 11.93
CA VAL A 412 -10.49 30.80 10.81
C VAL A 412 -11.61 29.87 11.26
N VAL A 413 -11.31 28.82 12.02
CA VAL A 413 -12.33 27.90 12.57
C VAL A 413 -13.31 28.62 13.48
N ARG A 414 -12.84 29.46 14.40
CA ARG A 414 -13.71 30.21 15.32
C ARG A 414 -14.64 31.17 14.56
N ASP A 415 -14.09 31.93 13.62
CA ASP A 415 -14.83 32.86 12.75
C ASP A 415 -15.91 32.13 11.93
N PHE A 416 -15.54 31.00 11.34
CA PHE A 416 -16.43 30.17 10.53
C PHE A 416 -17.59 29.62 11.34
N LEU A 417 -17.32 29.01 12.50
CA LEU A 417 -18.35 28.40 13.33
C LEU A 417 -19.30 29.43 13.95
N ALA A 418 -18.82 30.65 14.24
CA ALA A 418 -19.68 31.76 14.63
C ALA A 418 -20.68 32.16 13.52
N LYS A 419 -20.29 32.02 12.24
CA LYS A 419 -21.14 32.30 11.07
C LYS A 419 -21.98 31.10 10.61
N ALA A 420 -21.61 29.87 11.00
CA ALA A 420 -22.32 28.64 10.64
C ALA A 420 -23.73 28.55 11.25
N GLY A 421 -24.01 29.36 12.28
CA GLY A 421 -25.34 29.51 12.86
C GLY A 421 -25.55 28.69 14.13
N LYS A 422 -26.77 28.18 14.33
CA LYS A 422 -27.14 27.40 15.53
C LYS A 422 -26.56 25.99 15.47
N TRP A 423 -26.20 25.47 16.63
CA TRP A 423 -25.69 24.12 16.81
C TRP A 423 -26.51 23.35 17.85
N GLU A 424 -26.41 22.03 17.80
CA GLU A 424 -26.96 21.08 18.77
C GLU A 424 -25.97 19.95 19.02
N TYR A 425 -26.12 19.20 20.13
CA TYR A 425 -25.29 18.02 20.36
C TYR A 425 -25.75 16.83 19.51
N SER A 426 -24.80 16.03 19.03
CA SER A 426 -25.10 14.83 18.26
C SER A 426 -25.88 13.80 19.08
N SER A 427 -26.84 13.14 18.41
CA SER A 427 -27.58 12.01 18.99
C SER A 427 -26.74 10.73 19.08
N ILE A 428 -25.63 10.65 18.32
CA ILE A 428 -24.72 9.51 18.26
C ILE A 428 -23.57 9.70 19.27
N GLN A 429 -22.92 10.86 19.26
CA GLN A 429 -21.89 11.25 20.24
C GLN A 429 -22.33 12.52 20.97
N LYS A 430 -22.75 12.38 22.22
CA LYS A 430 -23.31 13.51 22.99
C LYS A 430 -22.33 14.64 23.26
N SER A 431 -21.02 14.39 23.12
CA SER A 431 -19.94 15.37 23.21
C SER A 431 -19.87 16.32 22.02
N ASP A 432 -20.38 15.91 20.86
CA ASP A 432 -20.05 16.55 19.58
C ASP A 432 -21.08 17.61 19.20
N PRO A 433 -20.69 18.90 19.07
CA PRO A 433 -21.55 19.91 18.49
C PRO A 433 -21.70 19.71 16.97
N VAL A 434 -22.93 19.88 16.50
CA VAL A 434 -23.33 19.71 15.10
C VAL A 434 -24.06 20.96 14.62
N TRP A 435 -23.57 21.55 13.52
CA TRP A 435 -24.27 22.59 12.76
C TRP A 435 -24.88 21.94 11.52
N ARG A 436 -26.18 22.15 11.33
CA ARG A 436 -26.94 21.54 10.22
C ARG A 436 -27.31 22.57 9.17
N ASN A 437 -27.37 22.12 7.92
CA ASN A 437 -27.79 22.95 6.79
C ASN A 437 -26.95 24.22 6.62
N VAL A 438 -25.64 24.12 6.82
CA VAL A 438 -24.72 25.23 6.59
C VAL A 438 -24.59 25.47 5.08
N PRO A 439 -24.86 26.67 4.56
CA PRO A 439 -24.81 26.94 3.12
C PRO A 439 -23.43 26.66 2.53
N ASN A 440 -23.41 26.07 1.32
CA ASN A 440 -22.18 25.79 0.58
C ASN A 440 -21.28 27.03 0.45
N GLU A 441 -21.85 28.19 0.10
CA GLU A 441 -21.13 29.46 -0.01
C GLU A 441 -20.43 29.85 1.31
N THR A 442 -21.09 29.61 2.46
CA THR A 442 -20.49 29.88 3.78
C THR A 442 -19.29 28.97 4.03
N VAL A 443 -19.41 27.66 3.75
CA VAL A 443 -18.31 26.71 3.94
C VAL A 443 -17.11 27.04 3.06
N PHE A 444 -17.31 27.37 1.78
CA PHE A 444 -16.18 27.66 0.91
C PHE A 444 -15.53 29.01 1.23
N LYS A 445 -16.33 30.08 1.34
CA LYS A 445 -15.81 31.44 1.51
C LYS A 445 -15.23 31.70 2.90
N GLU A 446 -15.87 31.18 3.95
CA GLU A 446 -15.48 31.47 5.33
C GLU A 446 -14.48 30.45 5.89
N PHE A 447 -14.41 29.25 5.31
CA PHE A 447 -13.51 28.20 5.76
C PHE A 447 -12.55 27.73 4.65
N MET A 448 -13.02 27.04 3.60
CA MET A 448 -12.11 26.36 2.65
C MET A 448 -11.13 27.30 1.93
N GLU A 449 -11.53 28.54 1.64
CA GLU A 449 -10.69 29.53 0.96
C GLU A 449 -9.76 30.30 1.93
N ARG A 450 -10.05 30.27 3.24
CA ARG A 450 -9.30 31.00 4.29
C ARG A 450 -8.39 30.10 5.13
N PHE A 451 -8.75 28.82 5.27
CA PHE A 451 -8.01 27.83 6.04
C PHE A 451 -6.77 27.41 5.23
N ASP A 452 -5.60 27.50 5.84
CA ASP A 452 -4.37 27.05 5.21
C ASP A 452 -4.21 25.53 5.39
N PHE A 453 -4.32 24.80 4.27
CA PHE A 453 -4.14 23.35 4.23
C PHE A 453 -2.67 22.92 4.05
N ASP A 454 -1.74 23.89 4.14
CA ASP A 454 -0.31 23.79 3.84
C ASP A 454 -0.04 23.56 2.34
N GLN A 455 0.03 24.65 1.58
CA GLN A 455 0.23 24.64 0.12
C GLN A 455 1.61 24.12 -0.34
N GLY A 456 2.51 23.80 0.59
CA GLY A 456 3.89 23.39 0.31
C GLY A 456 4.10 21.96 -0.20
N GLY A 457 3.04 21.15 -0.39
CA GLY A 457 3.25 19.79 -0.91
C GLY A 457 2.02 18.92 -1.03
N ASP A 458 0.86 19.44 -1.44
CA ASP A 458 -0.34 18.62 -1.70
C ASP A 458 -0.67 17.65 -0.54
N ARG A 459 -0.34 17.96 0.73
CA ARG A 459 -0.23 16.95 1.81
C ARG A 459 -1.53 16.48 2.45
N ASN A 460 -2.65 17.06 2.07
CA ASN A 460 -3.90 16.79 2.76
C ASN A 460 -5.07 16.58 1.80
N GLY A 461 -4.79 16.48 0.48
CA GLY A 461 -5.81 16.25 -0.54
C GLY A 461 -6.82 17.36 -0.74
N PHE A 462 -6.51 18.55 -0.24
CA PHE A 462 -7.26 19.79 -0.41
C PHE A 462 -6.66 20.71 -1.48
N SER A 463 -5.72 20.24 -2.31
CA SER A 463 -5.21 21.00 -3.45
C SER A 463 -6.26 21.23 -4.55
N GLU A 464 -7.30 20.39 -4.56
CA GLU A 464 -8.35 20.35 -5.59
C GLU A 464 -9.68 20.97 -5.11
N ILE A 465 -9.67 21.85 -4.10
CA ILE A 465 -10.88 22.52 -3.57
C ILE A 465 -11.70 23.18 -4.69
N GLY A 466 -11.05 23.75 -5.70
CA GLY A 466 -11.72 24.35 -6.85
C GLY A 466 -12.53 23.34 -7.67
N GLU A 467 -12.02 22.14 -7.89
CA GLU A 467 -12.72 21.06 -8.60
C GLU A 467 -13.81 20.46 -7.72
N LEU A 468 -13.60 20.34 -6.40
CA LEU A 468 -14.64 19.94 -5.45
C LEU A 468 -15.84 20.91 -5.53
N LYS A 469 -15.60 22.22 -5.53
CA LYS A 469 -16.65 23.25 -5.63
C LYS A 469 -17.47 23.08 -6.93
N LYS A 470 -16.80 22.81 -8.06
CA LYS A 470 -17.45 22.57 -9.35
C LYS A 470 -18.27 21.28 -9.34
N TRP A 471 -17.69 20.17 -8.87
CA TRP A 471 -18.36 18.88 -8.79
C TRP A 471 -19.63 18.95 -7.92
N MET A 472 -19.54 19.62 -6.77
CA MET A 472 -20.69 19.84 -5.90
C MET A 472 -21.80 20.66 -6.56
N LYS A 473 -21.42 21.72 -7.28
CA LYS A 473 -22.37 22.56 -8.02
C LYS A 473 -23.09 21.77 -9.11
N ASN A 474 -22.37 20.92 -9.85
CA ASN A 474 -22.95 20.08 -10.90
C ASN A 474 -23.95 19.06 -10.38
N ARG A 475 -23.85 18.68 -9.09
CA ARG A 475 -24.74 17.72 -8.41
C ARG A 475 -25.81 18.37 -7.53
N ASP A 476 -25.94 19.70 -7.61
CA ASP A 476 -26.89 20.48 -6.80
C ASP A 476 -26.74 20.26 -5.27
N LEU A 477 -25.50 20.04 -4.82
CA LEU A 477 -25.18 19.88 -3.40
C LEU A 477 -25.08 21.25 -2.72
N SER A 478 -26.20 21.69 -2.14
CA SER A 478 -26.38 23.07 -1.67
C SER A 478 -25.98 23.33 -0.21
N ASN A 479 -26.00 22.31 0.66
CA ASN A 479 -25.79 22.48 2.09
C ASN A 479 -24.88 21.41 2.70
N TRP A 480 -24.14 21.79 3.74
CA TRP A 480 -23.26 20.94 4.53
C TRP A 480 -23.81 20.72 5.93
N ASN A 481 -23.43 19.60 6.54
CA ASN A 481 -23.38 19.49 7.98
C ASN A 481 -21.95 19.71 8.45
N VAL A 482 -21.77 20.33 9.61
CA VAL A 482 -20.47 20.53 10.25
C VAL A 482 -20.52 19.89 11.62
N VAL A 483 -19.49 19.12 11.97
CA VAL A 483 -19.32 18.50 13.28
C VAL A 483 -17.99 18.96 13.86
N PHE A 484 -17.96 19.22 15.17
CA PHE A 484 -16.70 19.34 15.90
C PHE A 484 -16.51 18.08 16.75
N GLY A 485 -15.59 17.21 16.34
CA GLY A 485 -15.33 15.95 17.04
C GLY A 485 -14.69 16.22 18.39
N SER A 486 -15.35 15.77 19.45
CA SER A 486 -14.96 16.05 20.83
C SER A 486 -14.98 14.78 21.68
N VAL A 487 -14.47 14.88 22.90
CA VAL A 487 -14.51 13.81 23.89
C VAL A 487 -15.06 14.37 25.20
N ASP A 488 -16.04 13.69 25.79
CA ASP A 488 -16.72 14.10 27.03
C ASP A 488 -15.75 14.24 28.23
N SER A 489 -14.59 13.59 28.19
CA SER A 489 -13.78 13.28 29.39
C SER A 489 -12.37 13.89 29.41
N ASN A 490 -12.05 14.87 28.57
CA ASN A 490 -10.69 15.46 28.58
C ASN A 490 -10.63 16.71 29.48
N GLU A 491 -9.59 16.84 30.30
CA GLU A 491 -9.37 18.01 31.16
C GLU A 491 -9.06 19.27 30.33
N LYS A 492 -8.46 19.09 29.16
CA LYS A 492 -8.13 20.18 28.22
C LYS A 492 -9.27 20.43 27.24
N LYS A 493 -9.67 21.69 27.15
CA LYS A 493 -10.76 22.15 26.30
C LYS A 493 -10.29 23.21 25.33
N PHE A 494 -10.93 23.24 24.18
CA PHE A 494 -10.78 24.25 23.15
C PHE A 494 -12.02 25.14 23.11
N GLU A 495 -11.82 26.44 23.22
CA GLU A 495 -12.90 27.43 23.10
C GLU A 495 -13.13 27.78 21.62
N ILE A 496 -14.36 27.54 21.15
CA ILE A 496 -14.77 27.85 19.78
C ILE A 496 -15.30 29.29 19.70
N SER A 497 -16.47 29.55 20.26
CA SER A 497 -17.09 30.88 20.34
C SER A 497 -18.33 30.85 21.25
N GLY A 498 -18.68 32.00 21.84
CA GLY A 498 -19.95 32.20 22.54
C GLY A 498 -20.19 31.23 23.72
N ASN A 499 -19.15 30.95 24.51
CA ASN A 499 -19.13 29.98 25.63
C ASN A 499 -19.26 28.49 25.23
N LEU A 500 -19.12 28.14 23.94
CA LEU A 500 -19.00 26.75 23.52
C LEU A 500 -17.55 26.28 23.70
N GLU A 501 -17.36 25.35 24.64
CA GLU A 501 -16.11 24.61 24.84
C GLU A 501 -16.26 23.16 24.39
N VAL A 502 -15.25 22.65 23.71
CA VAL A 502 -15.17 21.25 23.29
C VAL A 502 -13.92 20.61 23.89
N GLY A 503 -14.04 19.37 24.37
CA GLY A 503 -12.89 18.58 24.79
C GLY A 503 -11.96 18.30 23.60
N MET A 504 -10.65 18.48 23.80
CA MET A 504 -9.64 18.20 22.79
C MET A 504 -9.45 16.69 22.62
N ILE A 505 -9.17 16.24 21.40
CA ILE A 505 -8.96 14.82 21.11
C ILE A 505 -7.49 14.43 21.28
N SER A 506 -7.25 13.15 21.57
CA SER A 506 -5.88 12.61 21.63
C SER A 506 -5.54 11.81 20.37
N ARG A 507 -4.38 12.08 19.77
CA ARG A 507 -3.89 11.39 18.56
C ARG A 507 -2.40 11.08 18.64
N SER A 508 -2.03 9.86 18.28
CA SER A 508 -0.63 9.41 18.20
C SER A 508 -0.08 9.52 16.78
N VAL A 509 1.24 9.67 16.66
CA VAL A 509 1.93 9.78 15.37
C VAL A 509 2.52 8.44 14.90
N ARG A 510 2.66 8.27 13.58
CA ARG A 510 3.20 7.04 12.97
C ARG A 510 4.72 6.91 13.09
N LYS A 511 5.43 8.03 13.18
CA LYS A 511 6.88 8.08 13.24
C LYS A 511 7.35 8.81 14.49
N LYS A 512 8.48 8.39 15.03
CA LYS A 512 9.12 9.07 16.14
C LYS A 512 9.63 10.42 15.64
N ARG A 513 9.10 11.50 16.20
CA ARG A 513 9.44 12.86 15.75
C ARG A 513 10.79 13.32 16.29
N SER A 514 11.56 13.99 15.46
CA SER A 514 12.70 14.82 15.89
C SER A 514 12.20 16.18 16.40
N LYS A 515 13.03 16.90 17.17
CA LYS A 515 12.67 18.24 17.67
C LYS A 515 12.43 19.28 16.57
N ASN A 516 12.97 19.04 15.37
CA ASN A 516 12.91 19.98 14.25
C ASN A 516 11.85 19.58 13.21
N ASP A 517 11.11 18.48 13.42
CA ASP A 517 10.12 18.02 12.46
C ASP A 517 8.97 19.02 12.39
N ARG A 518 8.82 19.68 11.24
CA ARG A 518 7.72 20.61 10.97
C ARG A 518 6.37 19.90 10.92
N TYR A 519 6.33 18.59 10.73
CA TYR A 519 5.10 17.84 10.49
C TYR A 519 4.84 16.75 11.53
N ALA A 520 3.58 16.60 11.91
CA ALA A 520 3.06 15.53 12.74
C ALA A 520 2.12 14.64 11.91
N MET A 521 2.55 13.41 11.62
CA MET A 521 1.78 12.44 10.82
C MET A 521 0.89 11.60 11.72
N ILE A 522 -0.38 12.02 11.81
CA ILE A 522 -1.43 11.35 12.56
C ILE A 522 -1.95 10.17 11.76
N ALA A 523 -2.14 9.05 12.47
CA ALA A 523 -2.42 7.79 11.81
C ALA A 523 -3.86 7.58 11.37
N SER A 524 -4.82 8.21 12.04
CA SER A 524 -6.23 8.34 11.66
C SER A 524 -6.77 9.54 12.41
N LEU A 525 -7.34 10.50 11.69
CA LEU A 525 -7.84 11.73 12.30
C LEU A 525 -9.24 11.53 12.91
N SER A 526 -10.11 10.77 12.24
CA SER A 526 -11.51 10.57 12.61
C SER A 526 -11.72 9.22 13.32
N ASN A 527 -12.54 9.23 14.38
CA ASN A 527 -13.07 7.97 14.90
C ASN A 527 -14.24 7.51 14.01
N PRO A 528 -14.53 6.20 13.93
CA PRO A 528 -15.59 5.69 13.07
C PRO A 528 -16.96 6.34 13.34
N SER A 529 -17.30 6.58 14.60
CA SER A 529 -18.54 7.24 15.03
C SER A 529 -18.70 8.66 14.51
N ASP A 530 -17.59 9.39 14.33
CA ASP A 530 -17.59 10.80 13.95
C ASP A 530 -18.09 10.95 12.51
N LEU A 531 -17.85 9.92 11.68
CA LEU A 531 -18.33 9.83 10.28
C LEU A 531 -19.85 9.78 10.14
N ILE A 532 -20.57 9.54 11.23
CA ILE A 532 -22.04 9.48 11.29
C ILE A 532 -22.61 10.37 12.41
N ALA A 533 -21.80 11.26 12.98
CA ALA A 533 -22.22 12.10 14.11
C ALA A 533 -23.36 13.06 13.73
N ASP A 534 -23.51 13.38 12.45
CA ASP A 534 -24.64 14.17 11.96
C ASP A 534 -25.94 13.36 11.80
N VAL A 535 -25.97 12.06 12.04
CA VAL A 535 -27.20 11.26 11.96
C VAL A 535 -28.08 11.47 13.19
N VAL A 536 -29.37 11.70 12.96
CA VAL A 536 -30.41 11.67 14.01
C VAL A 536 -31.03 10.28 14.02
N ARG A 537 -30.54 9.37 14.86
CA ARG A 537 -31.01 7.97 14.84
C ARG A 537 -32.50 7.86 15.16
N ASP A 538 -33.01 8.71 16.04
CA ASP A 538 -34.38 8.59 16.53
C ASP A 538 -35.44 9.00 15.51
N SER A 539 -35.08 9.80 14.49
CA SER A 539 -35.97 10.17 13.39
C SER A 539 -36.15 9.08 12.33
N LEU A 540 -35.35 8.00 12.38
CA LEU A 540 -35.42 6.90 11.43
C LEU A 540 -36.67 6.02 11.65
N SER A 541 -37.23 5.47 10.56
CA SER A 541 -38.30 4.46 10.62
C SER A 541 -37.81 3.17 11.32
N PRO A 542 -38.70 2.31 11.84
CA PRO A 542 -38.31 1.05 12.47
C PRO A 542 -37.44 0.15 11.57
N GLU A 543 -37.75 0.08 10.27
CA GLU A 543 -36.99 -0.70 9.27
C GLU A 543 -35.59 -0.11 9.09
N ASN A 544 -35.50 1.20 8.88
CA ASN A 544 -34.23 1.90 8.69
C ASN A 544 -33.36 1.86 9.95
N LYS A 545 -33.96 1.91 11.16
CA LYS A 545 -33.23 1.72 12.42
C LYS A 545 -32.58 0.35 12.49
N LYS A 546 -33.32 -0.71 12.10
CA LYS A 546 -32.80 -2.08 12.09
C LYS A 546 -31.64 -2.23 11.10
N GLU A 547 -31.78 -1.71 9.89
CA GLU A 547 -30.69 -1.72 8.89
C GLU A 547 -29.48 -0.92 9.40
N PHE A 548 -29.69 0.31 9.88
CA PHE A 548 -28.65 1.17 10.44
C PHE A 548 -27.88 0.49 11.58
N ASP A 549 -28.58 -0.13 12.52
CA ASP A 549 -27.95 -0.82 13.65
C ASP A 549 -27.15 -2.06 13.21
N SER A 550 -27.58 -2.76 12.15
CA SER A 550 -26.84 -3.90 11.59
C SER A 550 -25.48 -3.50 11.00
N LEU A 551 -25.33 -2.25 10.57
CA LEU A 551 -24.11 -1.73 9.93
C LEU A 551 -23.09 -1.17 10.94
N LYS A 552 -23.48 -0.96 12.19
CA LYS A 552 -22.66 -0.35 13.25
C LYS A 552 -21.38 -1.11 13.61
N SER A 553 -21.32 -2.42 13.36
CA SER A 553 -20.10 -3.18 13.63
C SER A 553 -18.93 -2.77 12.73
N LYS A 554 -19.19 -2.09 11.61
CA LYS A 554 -18.21 -1.68 10.60
C LYS A 554 -18.49 -0.26 10.08
N ILE A 555 -18.67 0.70 10.99
CA ILE A 555 -19.03 2.09 10.62
C ILE A 555 -18.07 2.67 9.59
N SER A 556 -16.75 2.47 9.73
CA SER A 556 -15.76 3.00 8.77
C SER A 556 -15.99 2.52 7.33
N GLN A 557 -16.58 1.35 7.14
CA GLN A 557 -16.89 0.78 5.82
C GLN A 557 -18.31 1.14 5.36
N ASN A 558 -19.21 1.42 6.30
CA ASN A 558 -20.64 1.56 6.06
C ASN A 558 -21.18 2.98 6.23
N SER A 559 -20.36 3.96 6.63
CA SER A 559 -20.79 5.32 6.99
C SER A 559 -21.60 5.99 5.88
N GLY A 560 -21.19 5.86 4.61
CA GLY A 560 -21.94 6.36 3.46
C GLY A 560 -23.35 5.77 3.37
N ARG A 561 -23.48 4.44 3.47
CA ARG A 561 -24.79 3.75 3.49
C ARG A 561 -25.63 4.15 4.68
N MET A 562 -25.02 4.27 5.87
CA MET A 562 -25.70 4.70 7.09
C MET A 562 -26.25 6.12 6.97
N ARG A 563 -25.51 7.04 6.33
CA ARG A 563 -25.97 8.40 6.04
C ARG A 563 -27.07 8.43 4.97
N ILE A 564 -27.00 7.58 3.94
CA ILE A 564 -28.08 7.41 2.95
C ILE A 564 -29.39 6.97 3.63
N ILE A 565 -29.33 5.93 4.48
CA ILE A 565 -30.50 5.44 5.25
C ILE A 565 -31.09 6.56 6.12
N ALA A 566 -30.24 7.48 6.60
CA ALA A 566 -30.63 8.63 7.39
C ALA A 566 -31.10 9.85 6.58
N GLY A 567 -31.22 9.75 5.26
CA GLY A 567 -31.65 10.86 4.40
C GLY A 567 -30.55 11.91 4.14
N LEU A 568 -29.31 11.63 4.52
CA LEU A 568 -28.14 12.50 4.34
C LEU A 568 -27.30 12.09 3.12
N GLY A 569 -27.87 11.30 2.21
CA GLY A 569 -27.19 10.76 1.02
C GLY A 569 -26.67 11.81 0.04
N ASN A 570 -27.15 13.06 0.13
CA ASN A 570 -26.72 14.21 -0.68
C ASN A 570 -26.16 15.35 0.19
N THR A 571 -25.83 15.09 1.45
CA THR A 571 -25.32 16.12 2.37
C THR A 571 -23.86 15.83 2.67
N PRO A 572 -22.92 16.67 2.25
CA PRO A 572 -21.52 16.55 2.67
C PRO A 572 -21.39 16.87 4.17
N LEU A 573 -20.39 16.28 4.81
CA LEU A 573 -20.09 16.48 6.22
C LEU A 573 -18.65 16.98 6.38
N LEU A 574 -18.49 18.13 7.02
CA LEU A 574 -17.19 18.67 7.46
C LEU A 574 -17.01 18.34 8.94
N ILE A 575 -15.90 17.73 9.32
CA ILE A 575 -15.56 17.40 10.70
C ILE A 575 -14.26 18.11 11.07
N LEU A 576 -14.30 18.86 12.15
CA LEU A 576 -13.19 19.61 12.71
C LEU A 576 -12.73 18.97 14.02
N TYR A 577 -11.43 19.01 14.28
CA TYR A 577 -10.84 18.47 15.50
C TYR A 577 -9.82 19.44 16.07
N CYS A 578 -9.76 19.55 17.39
CA CYS A 578 -8.64 20.16 18.10
C CYS A 578 -7.88 19.06 18.84
N ILE A 579 -6.60 18.89 18.51
CA ILE A 579 -5.75 17.82 19.00
C ILE A 579 -4.82 18.37 20.07
N ASP A 580 -4.80 17.69 21.22
CA ASP A 580 -3.89 18.01 22.31
C ASP A 580 -2.44 17.74 21.91
N LYS A 581 -1.60 18.77 21.98
CA LYS A 581 -0.16 18.67 21.69
C LYS A 581 0.58 17.62 22.51
N ASP A 582 0.09 17.32 23.71
CA ASP A 582 0.67 16.34 24.63
C ASP A 582 0.11 14.92 24.46
N SER A 583 -0.62 14.67 23.36
CA SER A 583 -1.25 13.38 23.07
C SER A 583 -0.29 12.19 23.21
N LYS A 584 -0.76 11.15 23.89
CA LYS A 584 0.01 9.94 24.20
C LYS A 584 -0.36 8.77 23.30
N ALA A 585 0.63 8.01 22.89
CA ALA A 585 0.40 6.73 22.24
C ALA A 585 -0.21 5.73 23.23
N ARG A 586 -1.06 4.84 22.70
CA ARG A 586 -1.63 3.75 23.51
C ARG A 586 -0.52 2.85 24.04
N ALA A 587 -0.60 2.51 25.33
CA ALA A 587 0.35 1.61 25.98
C ALA A 587 0.48 0.28 25.22
N GLY A 588 1.72 -0.13 24.94
CA GLY A 588 2.05 -1.37 24.20
C GLY A 588 2.09 -1.24 22.67
N SER A 589 1.83 -0.05 22.10
CA SER A 589 2.01 0.16 20.66
C SER A 589 3.49 0.18 20.28
N THR A 590 3.88 -0.63 19.29
CA THR A 590 5.25 -0.68 18.76
C THR A 590 5.47 0.23 17.55
N ARG A 591 4.38 0.79 16.98
CA ARG A 591 4.42 1.62 15.76
C ARG A 591 3.66 2.93 15.86
N ARG A 592 3.33 3.34 17.08
CA ARG A 592 2.74 4.65 17.37
C ARG A 592 3.56 5.31 18.44
N TYR A 593 3.82 6.61 18.26
CA TYR A 593 4.59 7.42 19.18
C TYR A 593 3.74 8.58 19.69
N ASP A 594 4.12 9.11 20.84
CA ASP A 594 3.54 10.33 21.40
C ASP A 594 3.66 11.49 20.40
N LEU A 595 2.66 12.38 20.37
CA LEU A 595 2.62 13.51 19.45
C LEU A 595 3.71 14.53 19.77
N ASN A 596 3.82 14.91 21.05
CA ASN A 596 4.78 15.89 21.59
C ASN A 596 4.95 17.12 20.68
N ALA A 597 3.84 17.75 20.31
CA ALA A 597 3.83 18.94 19.47
C ALA A 597 4.16 20.21 20.28
N LYS A 598 4.61 21.26 19.59
CA LYS A 598 4.90 22.57 20.21
C LYS A 598 3.60 23.26 20.61
N THR A 599 2.59 23.15 19.76
CA THR A 599 1.27 23.77 19.91
C THR A 599 0.15 22.78 19.63
N ASP A 600 -1.05 23.11 20.08
CA ASP A 600 -2.25 22.34 19.78
C ASP A 600 -2.60 22.48 18.29
N MET A 601 -3.19 21.44 17.71
CA MET A 601 -3.34 21.36 16.26
C MET A 601 -4.79 21.20 15.83
N ILE A 602 -5.17 21.90 14.77
CA ILE A 602 -6.46 21.70 14.12
C ILE A 602 -6.34 20.68 12.99
N GLY A 603 -7.20 19.66 13.04
CA GLY A 603 -7.38 18.69 11.97
C GLY A 603 -8.73 18.85 11.29
N VAL A 604 -8.77 18.56 9.99
CA VAL A 604 -9.96 18.65 9.15
C VAL A 604 -10.24 17.31 8.49
N CYS A 605 -11.51 16.90 8.45
CA CYS A 605 -11.99 15.75 7.69
C CYS A 605 -13.27 16.11 6.95
N VAL A 606 -13.39 15.72 5.68
CA VAL A 606 -14.55 15.95 4.83
C VAL A 606 -15.08 14.61 4.36
N VAL A 607 -16.33 14.30 4.65
CA VAL A 607 -17.04 13.11 4.20
C VAL A 607 -18.04 13.51 3.12
N LEU A 608 -17.81 13.02 1.91
CA LEU A 608 -18.59 13.40 0.75
C LEU A 608 -19.76 12.42 0.52
N PRO A 609 -20.89 12.93 -0.02
CA PRO A 609 -22.07 12.10 -0.24
C PRO A 609 -21.78 10.95 -1.20
N SER A 610 -22.40 9.79 -0.96
CA SER A 610 -22.34 8.63 -1.86
C SER A 610 -23.58 8.66 -2.75
N ASP A 611 -23.41 8.52 -4.06
CA ASP A 611 -24.52 8.64 -5.02
C ASP A 611 -25.70 7.72 -4.68
N THR A 612 -26.92 8.24 -4.83
CA THR A 612 -28.15 7.44 -4.76
C THR A 612 -28.82 7.21 -6.13
N LYS A 613 -28.57 8.05 -7.14
CA LYS A 613 -29.06 7.91 -8.52
C LYS A 613 -28.25 8.82 -9.47
N GLU A 614 -27.60 8.28 -10.52
CA GLU A 614 -27.86 8.62 -11.95
C GLU A 614 -26.85 8.04 -12.98
N THR A 615 -27.45 7.57 -14.07
CA THR A 615 -27.02 7.33 -15.47
C THR A 615 -25.60 6.89 -15.81
N ALA A 616 -25.53 5.61 -16.18
CA ALA A 616 -24.73 4.94 -17.20
C ALA A 616 -23.91 5.81 -18.17
N GLU A 617 -22.67 6.12 -17.80
CA GLU A 617 -21.55 6.21 -18.75
C GLU A 617 -20.28 5.72 -18.03
N ALA A 618 -19.38 5.05 -18.76
CA ALA A 618 -18.06 4.72 -18.25
C ALA A 618 -17.24 6.01 -18.07
N LYS A 619 -17.12 6.47 -16.82
CA LYS A 619 -16.36 7.68 -16.47
C LYS A 619 -15.10 7.33 -15.69
N TYR A 620 -14.03 8.00 -16.04
CA TYR A 620 -12.81 8.04 -15.24
C TYR A 620 -13.05 9.03 -14.10
N LEU A 621 -12.63 8.66 -12.90
CA LEU A 621 -12.93 9.46 -11.73
C LEU A 621 -11.65 9.87 -11.02
N HIS A 622 -11.31 11.14 -11.18
CA HIS A 622 -10.31 11.86 -10.43
C HIS A 622 -10.88 12.05 -9.03
N ILE A 623 -10.37 11.25 -8.12
CA ILE A 623 -10.70 11.32 -6.70
C ILE A 623 -9.63 12.20 -6.07
N PRO A 624 -10.01 13.24 -5.32
CA PRO A 624 -9.04 14.02 -4.58
C PRO A 624 -8.30 13.18 -3.56
N LYS A 625 -7.06 13.59 -3.32
CA LYS A 625 -6.08 12.83 -2.57
C LYS A 625 -6.50 12.49 -1.14
N ARG A 626 -6.02 11.33 -0.68
CA ARG A 626 -5.97 10.94 0.73
C ARG A 626 -4.52 10.58 0.98
N MET A 627 -3.86 11.29 1.88
CA MET A 627 -2.41 11.45 1.79
C MET A 627 -1.57 10.34 2.44
N VAL A 628 -0.37 10.14 1.90
CA VAL A 628 0.82 9.55 2.54
C VAL A 628 1.97 10.55 2.41
N SER A 629 2.80 10.63 3.45
CA SER A 629 3.93 11.53 3.70
C SER A 629 4.84 11.89 2.52
N GLY A 630 5.33 13.13 2.45
CA GLY A 630 6.44 13.47 1.55
C GLY A 630 7.08 14.82 1.82
N GLU A 631 8.31 14.82 2.34
CA GLU A 631 9.25 15.96 2.28
C GLU A 631 9.94 16.05 0.91
N ASP A 632 10.09 17.31 0.50
CA ASP A 632 10.88 17.89 -0.59
C ASP A 632 10.58 17.49 -2.04
N LEU A 633 9.77 18.36 -2.66
CA LEU A 633 9.73 18.61 -4.10
C LEU A 633 10.93 19.50 -4.46
N THR A 634 12.05 18.90 -4.84
CA THR A 634 13.00 19.57 -5.74
C THR A 634 12.87 18.91 -7.10
N ASP A 635 12.38 19.69 -8.06
CA ASP A 635 12.56 19.43 -9.48
C ASP A 635 14.04 19.18 -9.73
N ASP A 636 14.39 18.00 -10.24
CA ASP A 636 15.59 17.79 -11.04
C ASP A 636 15.33 16.63 -12.01
N GLU A 637 15.03 17.00 -13.25
CA GLU A 637 15.20 16.16 -14.43
C GLU A 637 16.70 15.97 -14.69
N ASP A 638 17.17 14.70 -14.74
CA ASP A 638 18.14 14.17 -15.70
C ASP A 638 18.35 12.65 -15.52
#